data_AF-A0AAF0EQB7-F1
#
_entry.id   AF-A0AAF0EQB7-F1
#
_cell.length_a   1.000
_cell.length_b   1.000
_cell.length_c   1.000
_cell.angle_alpha   90.00
_cell.angle_beta   90.00
_cell.angle_gamma   90.00
#
_symmetry.space_group_name_H-M   'P 1'
#
loop_
_entity.id
_entity.type
_entity.pdbx_description
1 polymer ?
#
loop_
_entity_poly.entity_id
_entity_poly.type
_entity_poly.pdbx_seq_one_letter_code
_entity_poly.pdbx_strand_id
1 'polypeptide(L)'
;MGIKGLTSLLSDEAPSCIKHMDIKTLFGRKVAIDASMSLYQFLIAVRQSDGQQMMSESGEITSHLLGFFYRTLRMVDYGIKPVYVFDGKPPDLKKEVLLKRFGRREEAREQEEEQKDIADAEKLDQLARRQVRPTREHNTEVQRLLTLMGIPWIVAPCEAEAQCAELARAGKVYAAGSEDMDTLTFGTPILLKNLTASEQKKLPVTEIVLSKALEELQMPMSQFVDLCMLLGCDYLDPIKGVGPKKALKLIREHKSLDNVLEALQGDLKKTQEGHDSDTQADDTSAGAPKKRGGIQVPDFWPFQEARDLFLTPQVQDGATVQLKWEPPKTEDLVQFLCADKGFSEDRVRRGCEKLAKAVGQKQQGRLDGFFTLRSPDGISNNSLYERNVYRDDSSDNLEYLQEDPYPWMTMIDVKEADDYLHDPAVNPLHKSYEPWRALFNVGTIVILTLAILMLFAGYPILHQVTLDKEANDRETAAHQIMSFNSSYPSGFPIARANLSNQFNDERQMFIDPATPKSAYELESTFSKNNGKKFKLVFSDEFNTNGRSFYPGEDPFWEAVDLHYWATNNFEWYDPAAVYTRDGSLRIRLDQHPEHNLNFRGGMIQSWNKFCFRNGILAVSVQLPGFADVAGLWPAIWMMGNLGRAGYGATLQGTWPYSYDVCDVGTLMNQTLYNDEHPKGYPKDVSTLGGATVFNAQHETRSLSFLPGQKLSRCTCKGEDHPGPWDAKAQEFVGRAAPEIDVFEAQVAGINNVNKIQVSQSFQLAPYNWQYNITHANKSKAYNFYEWDENTSHINSYNGEITQQSLSGINMASQQAVQYVANDTDTETEGNFAIYSAEYKGGPDGYVAWTSDGKPAWEIYGTALGPDPLSKVGQRQFPKEPMYIILNLGISRNFGYVDWDKLSDHFPFEMAIDWVRVYQDPDDPEADTTCNPKNMPTEDYINRHIEAYTNANYTVWGGTPEEGGYGADWPLNNQYIKGCDASTRSKDPGDPSWTYKEAPRVPSSLVTNTPGAEGDWIWGNL
;
A
#
# COMPACT_ATOMS: atom_id res chain seq x y z
N MET A 1 -21.70 1.54 -13.43
CA MET A 1 -22.41 2.44 -14.35
C MET A 1 -23.86 1.94 -14.46
N GLY A 2 -24.67 2.48 -15.39
CA GLY A 2 -26.08 2.15 -15.61
C GLY A 2 -27.02 2.56 -14.48
N ILE A 3 -27.26 1.67 -13.51
CA ILE A 3 -28.26 1.91 -12.44
C ILE A 3 -27.61 2.56 -11.21
N LYS A 4 -28.05 3.78 -10.88
CA LYS A 4 -27.49 4.59 -9.79
C LYS A 4 -27.81 3.98 -8.42
N GLY A 5 -26.78 3.71 -7.60
CA GLY A 5 -26.97 3.26 -6.21
C GLY A 5 -27.51 1.82 -6.05
N LEU A 6 -27.59 1.03 -7.12
CA LEU A 6 -28.07 -0.35 -7.05
C LEU A 6 -27.11 -1.26 -6.27
N THR A 7 -25.78 -1.13 -6.47
CA THR A 7 -24.80 -1.94 -5.73
C THR A 7 -24.89 -1.72 -4.22
N SER A 8 -25.01 -0.46 -3.77
CA SER A 8 -25.19 -0.16 -2.34
C SER A 8 -26.53 -0.68 -1.82
N LEU A 9 -27.61 -0.58 -2.61
CA LEU A 9 -28.92 -1.09 -2.21
C LEU A 9 -28.91 -2.61 -2.03
N LEU A 10 -28.28 -3.33 -2.96
CA LEU A 10 -28.14 -4.79 -2.85
C LEU A 10 -27.24 -5.19 -1.68
N SER A 11 -26.17 -4.43 -1.41
CA SER A 11 -25.32 -4.68 -0.24
C SER A 11 -26.08 -4.51 1.08
N ASP A 12 -26.99 -3.55 1.16
CA ASP A 12 -27.77 -3.26 2.38
C ASP A 12 -28.95 -4.21 2.57
N GLU A 13 -29.72 -4.49 1.50
CA GLU A 13 -31.02 -5.17 1.59
C GLU A 13 -30.98 -6.62 1.08
N ALA A 14 -29.97 -7.00 0.30
CA ALA A 14 -29.82 -8.34 -0.28
C ALA A 14 -28.36 -8.85 -0.28
N PRO A 15 -27.66 -8.89 0.87
CA PRO A 15 -26.23 -9.15 0.92
C PRO A 15 -25.84 -10.55 0.41
N SER A 16 -26.72 -11.55 0.50
CA SER A 16 -26.35 -12.93 0.10
C SER A 16 -26.28 -13.13 -1.42
N CYS A 17 -26.79 -12.15 -2.19
CA CYS A 17 -26.69 -12.14 -3.64
C CYS A 17 -25.29 -11.75 -4.13
N ILE A 18 -24.48 -11.08 -3.30
CA ILE A 18 -23.13 -10.62 -3.63
C ILE A 18 -22.10 -11.57 -3.01
N LYS A 19 -21.14 -12.03 -3.81
CA LYS A 19 -20.00 -12.84 -3.37
C LYS A 19 -18.70 -12.33 -3.95
N HIS A 20 -17.65 -12.27 -3.15
CA HIS A 20 -16.31 -11.98 -3.62
C HIS A 20 -15.54 -13.28 -3.79
N MET A 21 -14.93 -13.47 -4.96
CA MET A 21 -14.20 -14.68 -5.31
C MET A 21 -12.89 -14.38 -6.03
N ASP A 22 -11.92 -15.29 -5.87
CA ASP A 22 -10.69 -15.29 -6.65
C ASP A 22 -11.01 -15.70 -8.09
N ILE A 23 -10.41 -15.02 -9.07
CA ILE A 23 -10.52 -15.33 -10.51
C ILE A 23 -10.17 -16.80 -10.82
N LYS A 24 -9.31 -17.45 -10.02
CA LYS A 24 -8.97 -18.88 -10.14
C LYS A 24 -10.18 -19.81 -9.99
N THR A 25 -11.19 -19.39 -9.22
CA THR A 25 -12.41 -20.20 -9.00
C THR A 25 -13.26 -20.35 -10.27
N LEU A 26 -13.05 -19.47 -11.25
CA LEU A 26 -13.72 -19.47 -12.55
C LEU A 26 -13.05 -20.39 -13.58
N PHE A 27 -12.08 -21.21 -13.18
CA PHE A 27 -11.42 -22.19 -14.05
C PHE A 27 -12.46 -23.05 -14.81
N GLY A 28 -12.34 -23.07 -16.14
CA GLY A 28 -13.22 -23.80 -17.05
C GLY A 28 -14.56 -23.12 -17.37
N ARG A 29 -14.86 -21.95 -16.78
CA ARG A 29 -16.10 -21.21 -17.05
C ARG A 29 -16.01 -20.42 -18.36
N LYS A 30 -17.11 -20.40 -19.11
CA LYS A 30 -17.30 -19.50 -20.28
C LYS A 30 -17.96 -18.22 -19.79
N VAL A 31 -17.46 -17.05 -20.19
CA VAL A 31 -18.01 -15.75 -19.72
C VAL A 31 -18.21 -14.82 -20.91
N ALA A 32 -19.39 -14.21 -21.02
CA ALA A 32 -19.65 -13.16 -22.01
C ALA A 32 -19.25 -11.80 -21.44
N ILE A 33 -18.34 -11.10 -22.11
CA ILE A 33 -17.74 -9.86 -21.63
C ILE A 33 -18.22 -8.71 -22.48
N ASP A 34 -18.71 -7.66 -21.83
CA ASP A 34 -19.04 -6.39 -22.47
C ASP A 34 -17.75 -5.71 -22.97
N ALA A 35 -17.58 -5.71 -24.30
CA ALA A 35 -16.41 -5.16 -24.96
C ALA A 35 -16.44 -3.63 -24.96
N SER A 36 -17.61 -3.02 -25.09
CA SER A 36 -17.77 -1.57 -25.11
C SER A 36 -17.36 -0.95 -23.78
N MET A 37 -17.86 -1.49 -22.67
CA MET A 37 -17.46 -1.04 -21.32
C MET A 37 -15.96 -1.30 -21.07
N SER A 38 -15.43 -2.44 -21.52
CA SER A 38 -13.99 -2.74 -21.44
C SER A 38 -13.15 -1.74 -22.22
N LEU A 39 -13.60 -1.33 -23.41
CA LEU A 39 -12.89 -0.39 -24.27
C LEU A 39 -12.77 1.00 -23.63
N TYR A 40 -13.87 1.50 -23.04
CA TYR A 40 -13.84 2.72 -22.24
C TYR A 40 -12.84 2.63 -21.08
N GLN A 41 -12.84 1.51 -20.34
CA GLN A 41 -11.91 1.31 -19.22
C GLN A 41 -10.45 1.34 -19.67
N PHE A 42 -10.11 0.66 -20.76
CA PHE A 42 -8.72 0.59 -21.23
C PHE A 42 -8.22 1.93 -21.77
N LEU A 43 -9.04 2.68 -22.51
CA LEU A 43 -8.64 4.01 -23.03
C LEU A 43 -8.45 5.06 -21.91
N ILE A 44 -9.13 4.89 -20.78
CA ILE A 44 -8.98 5.77 -19.61
C ILE A 44 -7.79 5.33 -18.75
N ALA A 45 -7.65 4.02 -18.49
CA ALA A 45 -6.72 3.50 -17.49
C ALA A 45 -5.31 3.19 -18.02
N VAL A 46 -5.14 2.93 -19.32
CA VAL A 46 -3.84 2.54 -19.90
C VAL A 46 -3.20 3.77 -20.53
N ARG A 47 -2.36 4.45 -19.74
CA ARG A 47 -1.61 5.68 -20.09
C ARG A 47 -0.13 5.54 -19.67
N GLN A 48 0.73 6.37 -20.24
CA GLN A 48 2.14 6.49 -19.87
C GLN A 48 2.29 7.20 -18.52
N SER A 49 3.48 7.14 -17.92
CA SER A 49 3.78 7.75 -16.61
C SER A 49 3.66 9.28 -16.60
N ASP A 50 3.64 9.92 -17.77
CA ASP A 50 3.43 11.35 -17.98
C ASP A 50 1.93 11.74 -18.16
N GLY A 51 1.01 10.77 -18.03
CA GLY A 51 -0.43 10.97 -18.23
C GLY A 51 -0.89 10.93 -19.69
N GLN A 52 0.02 10.78 -20.67
CA GLN A 52 -0.34 10.70 -22.09
C GLN A 52 -0.85 9.30 -22.47
N GLN A 53 -1.67 9.21 -23.51
CA GLN A 53 -2.10 7.90 -24.04
C GLN A 53 -0.93 7.18 -24.72
N MET A 54 -0.94 5.85 -24.68
CA MET A 54 0.04 5.05 -25.42
C MET A 54 -0.24 5.22 -26.92
N MET A 55 0.78 5.65 -27.67
CA MET A 55 0.68 5.85 -29.12
C MET A 55 1.77 5.05 -29.85
N SER A 56 1.50 4.65 -31.09
CA SER A 56 2.51 4.14 -32.02
C SER A 56 3.44 5.28 -32.50
N GLU A 57 4.52 4.93 -33.19
CA GLU A 57 5.39 5.91 -33.87
C GLU A 57 4.63 6.76 -34.91
N SER A 58 3.51 6.27 -35.44
CA SER A 58 2.61 6.99 -36.34
C SER A 58 1.60 7.90 -35.63
N GLY A 59 1.59 7.93 -34.28
CA GLY A 59 0.67 8.75 -33.48
C GLY A 59 -0.71 8.14 -33.27
N GLU A 60 -0.91 6.85 -33.58
CA GLU A 60 -2.19 6.15 -33.36
C GLU A 60 -2.28 5.60 -31.93
N ILE A 61 -3.44 5.71 -31.29
CA ILE A 61 -3.65 5.22 -29.92
C ILE A 61 -3.59 3.68 -29.90
N THR A 62 -2.84 3.09 -28.97
CA THR A 62 -2.67 1.62 -28.84
C THR A 62 -3.15 1.06 -27.50
N SER A 63 -3.63 1.92 -26.59
CA SER A 63 -4.09 1.57 -25.23
C SER A 63 -5.17 0.48 -25.20
N HIS A 64 -6.14 0.51 -26.12
CA HIS A 64 -7.20 -0.50 -26.21
C HIS A 64 -6.64 -1.87 -26.60
N LEU A 65 -5.73 -1.94 -27.57
CA LEU A 65 -5.12 -3.20 -28.00
C LEU A 65 -4.31 -3.84 -26.87
N LEU A 66 -3.54 -3.03 -26.14
CA LEU A 66 -2.76 -3.49 -24.99
C LEU A 66 -3.67 -4.05 -23.89
N GLY A 67 -4.74 -3.33 -23.57
CA GLY A 67 -5.73 -3.74 -22.57
C GLY A 67 -6.41 -5.06 -22.94
N PHE A 68 -6.97 -5.16 -24.14
CA PHE A 68 -7.63 -6.38 -24.60
C PHE A 68 -6.66 -7.56 -24.69
N PHE A 69 -5.45 -7.38 -25.22
CA PHE A 69 -4.46 -8.45 -25.35
C PHE A 69 -4.11 -9.06 -23.98
N TYR A 70 -3.65 -8.25 -23.03
CA TYR A 70 -3.20 -8.77 -21.73
C TYR A 70 -4.33 -9.24 -20.82
N ARG A 71 -5.51 -8.60 -20.84
CA ARG A 71 -6.65 -9.06 -20.03
C ARG A 71 -7.19 -10.39 -20.53
N THR A 72 -7.27 -10.56 -21.84
CA THR A 72 -7.64 -11.83 -22.46
C THR A 72 -6.65 -12.93 -22.09
N LEU A 73 -5.33 -12.67 -22.19
CA LEU A 73 -4.30 -13.61 -21.78
C LEU A 73 -4.45 -14.03 -20.32
N ARG A 74 -4.66 -13.07 -19.41
CA ARG A 74 -4.88 -13.36 -17.98
C ARG A 74 -6.08 -14.29 -17.76
N MET A 75 -7.22 -13.98 -18.37
CA MET A 75 -8.41 -14.82 -18.24
C MET A 75 -8.17 -16.24 -18.75
N VAL A 76 -7.51 -16.36 -19.90
CA VAL A 76 -7.16 -17.64 -20.51
C VAL A 76 -6.15 -18.42 -19.66
N ASP A 77 -5.16 -17.76 -19.06
CA ASP A 77 -4.18 -18.36 -18.15
C ASP A 77 -4.86 -18.96 -16.90
N TYR A 78 -5.92 -18.33 -16.38
CA TYR A 78 -6.76 -18.88 -15.31
C TYR A 78 -7.82 -19.88 -15.79
N GLY A 79 -7.78 -20.27 -17.07
CA GLY A 79 -8.68 -21.27 -17.65
C GLY A 79 -10.10 -20.77 -17.94
N ILE A 80 -10.33 -19.45 -17.93
CA ILE A 80 -11.60 -18.83 -18.33
C ILE A 80 -11.66 -18.76 -19.85
N LYS A 81 -12.85 -18.98 -20.42
CA LYS A 81 -13.12 -18.89 -21.86
C LYS A 81 -13.95 -17.63 -22.16
N PRO A 82 -13.30 -16.50 -22.48
CA PRO A 82 -14.00 -15.26 -22.75
C PRO A 82 -14.67 -15.27 -24.13
N VAL A 83 -15.86 -14.69 -24.25
CA VAL A 83 -16.45 -14.22 -25.50
C VAL A 83 -16.75 -12.73 -25.35
N TYR A 84 -16.33 -11.92 -26.31
CA TYR A 84 -16.53 -10.47 -26.27
C TYR A 84 -17.79 -10.06 -27.04
N VAL A 85 -18.57 -9.13 -26.48
CA VAL A 85 -19.80 -8.63 -27.08
C VAL A 85 -19.66 -7.12 -27.30
N PHE A 86 -19.78 -6.68 -28.54
CA PHE A 86 -19.73 -5.26 -28.91
C PHE A 86 -21.14 -4.68 -29.07
N ASP A 87 -21.31 -3.39 -28.76
CA ASP A 87 -22.58 -2.70 -29.00
C ASP A 87 -22.91 -2.60 -30.50
N GLY A 88 -24.20 -2.61 -30.76
CA GLY A 88 -24.81 -2.27 -32.04
C GLY A 88 -25.37 -0.84 -32.04
N LYS A 89 -26.60 -0.69 -32.55
CA LYS A 89 -27.24 0.63 -32.64
C LYS A 89 -27.82 1.02 -31.26
N PRO A 90 -27.47 2.19 -30.69
CA PRO A 90 -28.03 2.60 -29.41
C PRO A 90 -29.55 2.85 -29.52
N PRO A 91 -30.34 2.59 -28.46
CA PRO A 91 -31.77 2.89 -28.43
C PRO A 91 -32.05 4.39 -28.59
N ASP A 92 -33.21 4.73 -29.16
CA ASP A 92 -33.62 6.13 -29.32
C ASP A 92 -33.74 6.87 -27.98
N LEU A 93 -34.17 6.18 -26.92
CA LEU A 93 -34.24 6.73 -25.55
C LEU A 93 -32.89 7.19 -24.99
N LYS A 94 -31.78 6.62 -25.48
CA LYS A 94 -30.43 6.96 -25.02
C LYS A 94 -29.93 8.28 -25.62
N LYS A 95 -30.62 8.86 -26.61
CA LYS A 95 -30.21 10.10 -27.31
C LYS A 95 -29.97 11.28 -26.37
N GLU A 96 -30.88 11.55 -25.44
CA GLU A 96 -30.72 12.68 -24.50
C GLU A 96 -29.51 12.51 -23.59
N VAL A 97 -29.28 11.29 -23.10
CA VAL A 97 -28.11 10.97 -22.28
C VAL A 97 -26.82 11.09 -23.10
N LEU A 98 -26.83 10.69 -24.36
CA LEU A 98 -25.70 10.87 -25.28
C LEU A 98 -25.43 12.36 -25.55
N LEU A 99 -26.46 13.20 -25.67
CA LEU A 99 -26.33 14.66 -25.79
C LEU A 99 -25.76 15.28 -24.50
N LYS A 100 -26.25 14.88 -23.33
CA LYS A 100 -25.68 15.31 -22.03
C LYS A 100 -24.21 14.90 -21.89
N ARG A 101 -23.85 13.68 -22.34
CA ARG A 101 -22.45 13.20 -22.38
C ARG A 101 -21.61 13.95 -23.41
N PHE A 102 -22.21 14.48 -24.47
CA PHE A 102 -21.53 15.35 -25.43
C PHE A 102 -21.29 16.75 -24.85
N GLY A 103 -22.30 17.39 -24.27
CA GLY A 103 -22.15 18.71 -23.63
C GLY A 103 -21.10 18.72 -22.52
N ARG A 104 -21.09 17.70 -21.64
CA ARG A 104 -20.06 17.57 -20.59
C ARG A 104 -18.63 17.40 -21.13
N ARG A 105 -18.47 16.94 -22.38
CA ARG A 105 -17.16 16.81 -23.03
C ARG A 105 -16.71 18.13 -23.65
N GLU A 106 -17.64 18.87 -24.24
CA GLU A 106 -17.36 20.23 -24.73
C GLU A 106 -16.98 21.15 -23.57
N GLU A 107 -17.73 21.13 -22.47
CA GLU A 107 -17.38 21.88 -21.24
C GLU A 107 -15.99 21.49 -20.71
N ALA A 108 -15.64 20.20 -20.75
CA ALA A 108 -14.33 19.73 -20.31
C ALA A 108 -13.20 20.15 -21.27
N ARG A 109 -13.50 20.29 -22.57
CA ARG A 109 -12.56 20.75 -23.59
C ARG A 109 -12.28 22.25 -23.44
N GLU A 110 -13.32 23.05 -23.23
CA GLU A 110 -13.20 24.49 -22.94
C GLU A 110 -12.40 24.72 -21.65
N GLN A 111 -12.71 23.99 -20.57
CA GLN A 111 -11.94 24.06 -19.32
C GLN A 111 -10.49 23.62 -19.50
N GLU A 112 -10.18 22.67 -20.39
CA GLU A 112 -8.80 22.28 -20.67
C GLU A 112 -8.04 23.40 -21.39
N GLU A 113 -8.66 24.06 -22.36
CA GLU A 113 -8.06 25.20 -23.07
C GLU A 113 -7.78 26.38 -22.13
N GLU A 114 -8.68 26.69 -21.19
CA GLU A 114 -8.46 27.73 -20.18
C GLU A 114 -7.34 27.36 -19.18
N GLN A 115 -7.19 26.07 -18.84
CA GLN A 115 -6.21 25.61 -17.85
C GLN A 115 -4.84 25.28 -18.45
N LYS A 116 -4.71 25.17 -19.79
CA LYS A 116 -3.41 24.98 -20.49
C LYS A 116 -2.41 26.09 -20.17
N ASP A 117 -2.90 27.29 -19.86
CA ASP A 117 -2.08 28.45 -19.53
C ASP A 117 -1.68 28.53 -18.03
N ILE A 118 -2.24 27.68 -17.15
CA ILE A 118 -2.11 27.81 -15.68
C ILE A 118 -1.13 26.80 -15.03
N ALA A 119 -0.49 25.91 -15.78
CA ALA A 119 0.51 24.94 -15.28
C ALA A 119 0.03 23.98 -14.14
N ASP A 120 -1.27 23.67 -14.07
CA ASP A 120 -1.83 22.64 -13.18
C ASP A 120 -1.97 21.30 -13.92
N ALA A 121 -0.93 20.46 -13.86
CA ALA A 121 -0.86 19.20 -14.59
C ALA A 121 -1.90 18.15 -14.14
N GLU A 122 -2.32 18.17 -12.87
CA GLU A 122 -3.27 17.19 -12.34
C GLU A 122 -4.68 17.47 -12.85
N LYS A 123 -5.11 18.74 -12.87
CA LYS A 123 -6.41 19.12 -13.43
C LYS A 123 -6.48 18.87 -14.93
N LEU A 124 -5.38 19.08 -15.66
CA LEU A 124 -5.31 18.78 -17.09
C LEU A 124 -5.49 17.28 -17.36
N ASP A 125 -4.86 16.39 -16.59
CA ASP A 125 -5.07 14.93 -16.74
C ASP A 125 -6.52 14.53 -16.40
N GLN A 126 -7.13 15.11 -15.36
CA GLN A 126 -8.53 14.86 -15.02
C GLN A 126 -9.50 15.29 -16.15
N LEU A 127 -9.24 16.44 -16.77
CA LEU A 127 -10.04 16.94 -17.91
C LEU A 127 -9.83 16.08 -19.16
N ALA A 128 -8.58 15.67 -19.44
CA ALA A 128 -8.25 14.79 -20.56
C ALA A 128 -8.93 13.40 -20.43
N ARG A 129 -9.05 12.85 -19.21
CA ARG A 129 -9.77 11.59 -18.96
C ARG A 129 -11.28 11.70 -19.23
N ARG A 130 -11.88 12.87 -18.99
CA ARG A 130 -13.32 13.11 -19.22
C ARG A 130 -13.68 13.20 -20.71
N GLN A 131 -12.71 13.51 -21.57
CA GLN A 131 -12.92 13.67 -23.02
C GLN A 131 -12.84 12.36 -23.81
N VAL A 132 -12.31 11.28 -23.22
CA VAL A 132 -12.08 10.00 -23.89
C VAL A 132 -13.38 9.40 -24.45
N ARG A 133 -13.37 9.09 -25.76
CA ARG A 133 -14.47 8.41 -26.45
C ARG A 133 -13.92 7.31 -27.36
N PRO A 134 -14.44 6.07 -27.27
CA PRO A 134 -14.19 5.04 -28.25
C PRO A 134 -14.68 5.43 -29.65
N THR A 135 -13.86 5.11 -30.66
CA THR A 135 -14.16 5.32 -32.07
C THR A 135 -14.51 3.99 -32.75
N ARG A 136 -15.06 4.04 -33.97
CA ARG A 136 -15.33 2.83 -34.78
C ARG A 136 -14.04 2.09 -35.15
N GLU A 137 -12.96 2.83 -35.33
CA GLU A 137 -11.63 2.28 -35.62
C GLU A 137 -11.15 1.41 -34.46
N HIS A 138 -11.26 1.90 -33.21
CA HIS A 138 -10.90 1.09 -32.03
C HIS A 138 -11.67 -0.24 -31.99
N ASN A 139 -12.99 -0.23 -32.25
CA ASN A 139 -13.78 -1.46 -32.30
C ASN A 139 -13.28 -2.41 -33.39
N THR A 140 -13.02 -1.90 -34.58
CA THR A 140 -12.54 -2.70 -35.72
C THR A 140 -11.17 -3.32 -35.44
N GLU A 141 -10.28 -2.57 -34.80
CA GLU A 141 -8.96 -3.07 -34.42
C GLU A 141 -9.01 -4.13 -33.31
N VAL A 142 -9.88 -3.95 -32.30
CA VAL A 142 -10.08 -4.99 -31.26
C VAL A 142 -10.72 -6.24 -31.87
N GLN A 143 -11.70 -6.10 -32.76
CA GLN A 143 -12.29 -7.25 -33.46
C GLN A 143 -11.23 -8.00 -34.28
N ARG A 144 -10.35 -7.28 -34.98
CA ARG A 144 -9.20 -7.88 -35.68
C ARG A 144 -8.27 -8.59 -34.69
N LEU A 145 -7.90 -7.95 -33.58
CA LEU A 145 -7.07 -8.54 -32.52
C LEU A 145 -7.66 -9.85 -31.99
N LEU A 146 -8.93 -9.84 -31.57
CA LEU A 146 -9.61 -11.02 -31.01
C LEU A 146 -9.70 -12.17 -32.03
N THR A 147 -9.95 -11.83 -33.30
CA THR A 147 -9.95 -12.81 -34.40
C THR A 147 -8.59 -13.46 -34.57
N LEU A 148 -7.50 -12.69 -34.49
CA LEU A 148 -6.14 -13.20 -34.59
C LEU A 148 -5.73 -14.00 -33.35
N MET A 149 -6.24 -13.66 -32.17
CA MET A 149 -6.05 -14.43 -30.92
C MET A 149 -6.87 -15.71 -30.86
N GLY A 150 -7.83 -15.91 -31.77
CA GLY A 150 -8.74 -17.07 -31.78
C GLY A 150 -9.85 -17.01 -30.72
N ILE A 151 -10.20 -15.80 -30.27
CA ILE A 151 -11.23 -15.55 -29.26
C ILE A 151 -12.53 -15.12 -29.95
N PRO A 152 -13.67 -15.78 -29.66
CA PRO A 152 -14.93 -15.43 -30.30
C PRO A 152 -15.42 -14.05 -29.83
N TRP A 153 -16.02 -13.33 -30.76
CA TRP A 153 -16.71 -12.08 -30.49
C TRP A 153 -18.00 -11.99 -31.30
N ILE A 154 -18.96 -11.21 -30.80
CA ILE A 154 -20.24 -10.94 -31.47
C ILE A 154 -20.58 -9.45 -31.40
N VAL A 155 -21.44 -8.99 -32.30
CA VAL A 155 -22.00 -7.63 -32.27
C VAL A 155 -23.47 -7.75 -31.89
N ALA A 156 -23.86 -7.12 -30.79
CA ALA A 156 -25.25 -7.06 -30.37
C ALA A 156 -26.08 -6.24 -31.36
N PRO A 157 -27.39 -6.50 -31.54
CA PRO A 157 -28.24 -5.62 -32.34
C PRO A 157 -28.34 -4.22 -31.74
N CYS A 158 -28.37 -4.16 -30.40
CA CYS A 158 -28.52 -2.95 -29.62
C CYS A 158 -27.41 -2.84 -28.55
N GLU A 159 -27.71 -3.08 -27.28
CA GLU A 159 -26.72 -2.99 -26.19
C GLU A 159 -26.00 -4.34 -25.92
N ALA A 160 -24.71 -4.29 -25.63
CA ALA A 160 -23.85 -5.46 -25.41
C ALA A 160 -24.21 -6.20 -24.12
N GLU A 161 -24.50 -5.49 -23.03
CA GLU A 161 -24.90 -6.05 -21.74
C GLU A 161 -26.18 -6.88 -21.84
N ALA A 162 -27.14 -6.44 -22.66
CA ALA A 162 -28.38 -7.18 -22.92
C ALA A 162 -28.10 -8.50 -23.65
N GLN A 163 -27.21 -8.47 -24.64
CA GLN A 163 -26.80 -9.67 -25.37
C GLN A 163 -25.97 -10.62 -24.48
N CYS A 164 -25.12 -10.10 -23.60
CA CYS A 164 -24.40 -10.88 -22.59
C CYS A 164 -25.37 -11.60 -21.64
N ALA A 165 -26.40 -10.89 -21.17
CA ALA A 165 -27.46 -11.45 -20.33
C ALA A 165 -28.22 -12.58 -21.06
N GLU A 166 -28.56 -12.39 -22.33
CA GLU A 166 -29.21 -13.42 -23.14
C GLU A 166 -28.35 -14.68 -23.31
N LEU A 167 -27.04 -14.54 -23.59
CA LEU A 167 -26.14 -15.69 -23.70
C LEU A 167 -26.04 -16.47 -22.38
N ALA A 168 -26.08 -15.79 -21.23
CA ALA A 168 -26.07 -16.42 -19.92
C ALA A 168 -27.39 -17.14 -19.62
N ARG A 169 -28.55 -16.52 -19.92
CA ARG A 169 -29.87 -17.16 -19.80
C ARG A 169 -30.02 -18.38 -20.69
N ALA A 170 -29.51 -18.30 -21.93
CA ALA A 170 -29.54 -19.41 -22.88
C ALA A 170 -28.56 -20.56 -22.52
N GLY A 171 -27.78 -20.41 -21.44
CA GLY A 171 -26.83 -21.43 -20.97
C GLY A 171 -25.60 -21.59 -21.88
N LYS A 172 -25.33 -20.65 -22.80
CA LYS A 172 -24.14 -20.67 -23.65
C LYS A 172 -22.88 -20.27 -22.89
N VAL A 173 -23.04 -19.37 -21.92
CA VAL A 173 -22.01 -18.91 -20.98
C VAL A 173 -22.51 -19.05 -19.54
N TYR A 174 -21.58 -19.09 -18.59
CA TYR A 174 -21.86 -19.18 -17.15
C TYR A 174 -22.42 -17.86 -16.60
N ALA A 175 -21.85 -16.73 -17.04
CA ALA A 175 -22.17 -15.41 -16.52
C ALA A 175 -21.88 -14.32 -17.56
N ALA A 176 -22.48 -13.15 -17.34
CA ALA A 176 -22.12 -11.90 -18.00
C ALA A 176 -21.04 -11.17 -17.18
N GLY A 177 -20.03 -10.61 -17.83
CA GLY A 177 -18.95 -9.83 -17.24
C GLY A 177 -19.03 -8.38 -17.68
N SER A 178 -19.48 -7.50 -16.80
CA SER A 178 -19.55 -6.05 -17.03
C SER A 178 -19.48 -5.28 -15.70
N GLU A 179 -19.03 -4.03 -15.75
CA GLU A 179 -19.17 -3.09 -14.62
C GLU A 179 -20.52 -2.38 -14.60
N ASP A 180 -21.32 -2.60 -15.66
CA ASP A 180 -22.64 -2.04 -15.75
C ASP A 180 -23.69 -2.89 -15.03
N MET A 181 -24.41 -2.25 -14.12
CA MET A 181 -25.38 -2.90 -13.23
C MET A 181 -26.74 -3.10 -13.92
N ASP A 182 -27.00 -2.41 -15.03
CA ASP A 182 -28.17 -2.66 -15.88
C ASP A 182 -28.13 -4.05 -16.55
N THR A 183 -26.98 -4.70 -16.63
CA THR A 183 -26.89 -6.11 -17.02
C THR A 183 -27.84 -7.00 -16.18
N LEU A 184 -28.06 -6.67 -14.90
CA LEU A 184 -29.03 -7.36 -14.04
C LEU A 184 -30.48 -7.09 -14.45
N THR A 185 -30.82 -5.88 -14.92
CA THR A 185 -32.19 -5.53 -15.34
C THR A 185 -32.56 -6.21 -16.66
N PHE A 186 -31.58 -6.56 -17.50
CA PHE A 186 -31.79 -7.45 -18.65
C PHE A 186 -31.91 -8.93 -18.26
N GLY A 187 -31.84 -9.27 -16.97
CA GLY A 187 -32.14 -10.61 -16.47
C GLY A 187 -30.98 -11.61 -16.57
N THR A 188 -29.72 -11.15 -16.52
CA THR A 188 -28.60 -12.09 -16.42
C THR A 188 -28.70 -12.91 -15.13
N PRO A 189 -28.57 -14.25 -15.16
CA PRO A 189 -28.59 -15.05 -13.93
C PRO A 189 -27.44 -14.71 -12.97
N ILE A 190 -26.26 -14.42 -13.55
CA ILE A 190 -25.03 -14.13 -12.83
C ILE A 190 -24.31 -12.96 -13.54
N LEU A 191 -23.97 -11.93 -12.77
CA LEU A 191 -23.12 -10.81 -13.19
C LEU A 191 -21.76 -10.91 -12.48
N LEU A 192 -20.67 -10.84 -13.24
CA LEU A 192 -19.30 -10.78 -12.74
C LEU A 192 -18.72 -9.38 -12.95
N LYS A 193 -18.41 -8.70 -11.85
CA LYS A 193 -17.68 -7.42 -11.85
C LYS A 193 -16.21 -7.63 -11.52
N ASN A 194 -15.39 -6.65 -11.87
CA ASN A 194 -13.93 -6.59 -11.74
C ASN A 194 -13.18 -7.64 -12.57
N LEU A 195 -13.82 -8.27 -13.57
CA LEU A 195 -13.18 -9.32 -14.38
C LEU A 195 -12.09 -8.76 -15.31
N THR A 196 -12.31 -7.58 -15.89
CA THR A 196 -11.39 -6.88 -16.79
C THR A 196 -10.46 -5.91 -16.07
N ALA A 197 -10.54 -5.83 -14.74
CA ALA A 197 -9.73 -4.95 -13.91
C ALA A 197 -8.24 -5.32 -13.94
N SER A 198 -7.38 -4.36 -13.60
CA SER A 198 -5.94 -4.59 -13.56
C SER A 198 -5.51 -5.53 -12.46
N GLU A 199 -4.63 -6.48 -12.80
CA GLU A 199 -4.01 -7.38 -11.83
C GLU A 199 -3.23 -6.61 -10.76
N GLN A 200 -2.58 -5.51 -11.14
CA GLN A 200 -1.91 -4.59 -10.22
C GLN A 200 -2.85 -4.02 -9.15
N LYS A 201 -4.14 -3.84 -9.47
CA LYS A 201 -5.14 -3.32 -8.51
C LYS A 201 -5.62 -4.38 -7.52
N LYS A 202 -5.28 -5.67 -7.73
CA LYS A 202 -5.64 -6.81 -6.87
C LYS A 202 -7.13 -6.89 -6.45
N LEU A 203 -8.04 -6.36 -7.28
CA LEU A 203 -9.47 -6.34 -6.97
C LEU A 203 -10.06 -7.76 -7.12
N PRO A 204 -10.83 -8.26 -6.13
CA PRO A 204 -11.52 -9.54 -6.24
C PRO A 204 -12.67 -9.47 -7.26
N VAL A 205 -12.95 -10.60 -7.92
CA VAL A 205 -14.10 -10.71 -8.82
C VAL A 205 -15.36 -10.75 -7.96
N THR A 206 -16.30 -9.85 -8.25
CA THR A 206 -17.58 -9.79 -7.52
C THR A 206 -18.65 -10.48 -8.34
N GLU A 207 -19.20 -11.57 -7.81
CA GLU A 207 -20.33 -12.30 -8.38
C GLU A 207 -21.63 -11.80 -7.77
N ILE A 208 -22.58 -11.43 -8.61
CA ILE A 208 -23.93 -11.03 -8.21
C ILE A 208 -24.93 -12.01 -8.82
N VAL A 209 -25.70 -12.69 -7.98
CA VAL A 209 -26.68 -13.73 -8.38
C VAL A 209 -28.09 -13.14 -8.35
N LEU A 210 -28.72 -13.01 -9.53
CA LEU A 210 -30.01 -12.33 -9.68
C LEU A 210 -31.14 -13.03 -8.91
N SER A 211 -31.20 -14.36 -8.91
CA SER A 211 -32.28 -15.10 -8.23
C SER A 211 -32.34 -14.80 -6.74
N LYS A 212 -31.17 -14.70 -6.10
CA LYS A 212 -31.06 -14.35 -4.67
C LYS A 212 -31.45 -12.91 -4.41
N ALA A 213 -31.08 -11.99 -5.30
CA ALA A 213 -31.47 -10.59 -5.19
C ALA A 213 -33.01 -10.45 -5.23
N LEU A 214 -33.68 -11.15 -6.15
CA LEU A 214 -35.15 -11.14 -6.24
C LEU A 214 -35.83 -11.77 -5.01
N GLU A 215 -35.25 -12.85 -4.47
CA GLU A 215 -35.75 -13.55 -3.28
C GLU A 215 -35.67 -12.66 -2.02
N GLU A 216 -34.50 -12.08 -1.73
CA GLU A 216 -34.29 -11.24 -0.55
C GLU A 216 -35.02 -9.90 -0.64
N LEU A 217 -35.11 -9.32 -1.83
CA LEU A 217 -35.92 -8.12 -2.06
C LEU A 217 -37.44 -8.40 -2.05
N GLN A 218 -37.84 -9.68 -2.11
CA GLN A 218 -39.23 -10.15 -2.13
C GLN A 218 -40.05 -9.54 -3.28
N MET A 219 -39.48 -9.51 -4.48
CA MET A 219 -40.13 -8.91 -5.64
C MET A 219 -39.86 -9.69 -6.93
N PRO A 220 -40.82 -9.77 -7.87
CA PRO A 220 -40.60 -10.34 -9.19
C PRO A 220 -39.70 -9.45 -10.05
N MET A 221 -39.19 -10.03 -11.15
CA MET A 221 -38.31 -9.33 -12.08
C MET A 221 -38.91 -8.02 -12.62
N SER A 222 -40.22 -7.97 -12.89
CA SER A 222 -40.90 -6.75 -13.35
C SER A 222 -40.82 -5.61 -12.33
N GLN A 223 -40.98 -5.90 -11.04
CA GLN A 223 -40.84 -4.91 -9.96
C GLN A 223 -39.38 -4.50 -9.75
N PHE A 224 -38.44 -5.42 -9.96
CA PHE A 224 -37.01 -5.13 -9.90
C PHE A 224 -36.59 -4.16 -11.01
N VAL A 225 -37.11 -4.32 -12.23
CA VAL A 225 -36.90 -3.36 -13.33
C VAL A 225 -37.50 -1.99 -12.98
N ASP A 226 -38.72 -1.94 -12.46
CA ASP A 226 -39.37 -0.70 -12.00
C ASP A 226 -38.56 0.01 -10.90
N LEU A 227 -38.03 -0.74 -9.94
CA LEU A 227 -37.13 -0.22 -8.91
C LEU A 227 -35.86 0.39 -9.54
N CYS A 228 -35.23 -0.31 -10.47
CA CYS A 228 -34.01 0.17 -11.13
C CYS A 228 -34.26 1.43 -11.98
N MET A 229 -35.43 1.55 -12.61
CA MET A 229 -35.84 2.79 -13.29
C MET A 229 -36.02 3.95 -12.32
N LEU A 230 -36.61 3.72 -11.14
CA LEU A 230 -36.76 4.75 -10.09
C LEU A 230 -35.44 5.23 -9.49
N LEU A 231 -34.46 4.32 -9.33
CA LEU A 231 -33.12 4.65 -8.89
C LEU A 231 -32.39 5.59 -9.88
N GLY A 232 -32.77 5.50 -11.16
CA GLY A 232 -32.17 6.21 -12.28
C GLY A 232 -31.30 5.27 -13.09
N CYS A 233 -31.60 5.21 -14.39
CA CYS A 233 -30.92 4.40 -15.39
C CYS A 233 -30.40 5.28 -16.55
N ASP A 234 -29.72 4.66 -17.52
CA ASP A 234 -29.19 5.36 -18.70
C ASP A 234 -30.29 5.79 -19.71
N TYR A 235 -31.54 5.38 -19.52
CA TYR A 235 -32.67 5.66 -20.41
C TYR A 235 -33.67 6.67 -19.83
N LEU A 236 -33.62 6.91 -18.51
CA LEU A 236 -34.57 7.76 -17.79
C LEU A 236 -33.84 8.62 -16.75
N ASP A 237 -34.18 9.91 -16.70
CA ASP A 237 -33.73 10.75 -15.60
C ASP A 237 -34.36 10.32 -14.26
N PRO A 238 -33.61 10.40 -13.14
CA PRO A 238 -34.14 10.05 -11.82
C PRO A 238 -35.13 11.10 -11.32
N ILE A 239 -36.14 10.65 -10.58
CA ILE A 239 -37.11 11.54 -9.93
C ILE A 239 -36.41 12.30 -8.79
N LYS A 240 -36.37 13.64 -8.88
CA LYS A 240 -35.75 14.48 -7.84
C LYS A 240 -36.48 14.29 -6.52
N GLY A 241 -35.73 13.97 -5.45
CA GLY A 241 -36.27 13.76 -4.10
C GLY A 241 -36.65 12.31 -3.78
N VAL A 242 -36.35 11.35 -4.67
CA VAL A 242 -36.48 9.91 -4.43
C VAL A 242 -35.09 9.27 -4.46
N GLY A 243 -34.59 8.86 -3.28
CA GLY A 243 -33.34 8.11 -3.14
C GLY A 243 -33.57 6.60 -2.98
N PRO A 244 -32.50 5.78 -2.92
CA PRO A 244 -32.62 4.31 -2.99
C PRO A 244 -33.55 3.65 -1.98
N LYS A 245 -33.44 4.00 -0.70
CA LYS A 245 -34.31 3.46 0.36
C LYS A 245 -35.78 3.87 0.17
N LYS A 246 -36.03 5.08 -0.34
CA LYS A 246 -37.38 5.58 -0.60
C LYS A 246 -37.98 4.92 -1.85
N ALA A 247 -37.19 4.71 -2.90
CA ALA A 247 -37.60 3.98 -4.09
C ALA A 247 -38.03 2.54 -3.75
N LEU A 248 -37.22 1.83 -2.94
CA LEU A 248 -37.55 0.49 -2.49
C LEU A 248 -38.85 0.44 -1.68
N LYS A 249 -39.04 1.40 -0.76
CA LYS A 249 -40.29 1.53 0.01
C LYS A 249 -41.51 1.74 -0.89
N LEU A 250 -41.40 2.67 -1.85
CA LEU A 250 -42.50 2.98 -2.78
C LEU A 250 -42.87 1.78 -3.64
N ILE A 251 -41.89 1.03 -4.16
CA ILE A 251 -42.15 -0.20 -4.93
C ILE A 251 -42.77 -1.30 -4.06
N ARG A 252 -42.32 -1.46 -2.80
CA ARG A 252 -42.92 -2.42 -1.86
C ARG A 252 -44.38 -2.09 -1.55
N GLU A 253 -44.72 -0.80 -1.41
CA GLU A 253 -46.08 -0.33 -1.10
C GLU A 253 -47.02 -0.36 -2.31
N HIS A 254 -46.58 0.15 -3.46
CA HIS A 254 -47.43 0.40 -4.62
C HIS A 254 -47.33 -0.67 -5.72
N LYS A 255 -46.35 -1.59 -5.63
CA LYS A 255 -46.14 -2.77 -6.49
C LYS A 255 -45.83 -2.52 -7.98
N SER A 256 -46.12 -1.34 -8.52
CA SER A 256 -45.84 -0.97 -9.92
C SER A 256 -45.44 0.50 -10.01
N LEU A 257 -44.61 0.84 -10.99
CA LEU A 257 -44.20 2.23 -11.21
C LEU A 257 -45.40 3.16 -11.49
N ASP A 258 -46.41 2.66 -12.20
CA ASP A 258 -47.65 3.37 -12.50
C ASP A 258 -48.35 3.85 -11.23
N ASN A 259 -48.54 2.95 -10.26
CA ASN A 259 -49.15 3.26 -8.97
C ASN A 259 -48.28 4.20 -8.12
N VAL A 260 -46.94 4.08 -8.22
CA VAL A 260 -46.01 5.00 -7.53
C VAL A 260 -46.19 6.42 -8.08
N LEU A 261 -46.28 6.58 -9.40
CA LEU A 261 -46.46 7.89 -10.02
C LEU A 261 -47.81 8.53 -9.66
N GLU A 262 -48.90 7.75 -9.66
CA GLU A 262 -50.20 8.22 -9.21
C GLU A 262 -50.18 8.70 -7.76
N ALA A 263 -49.53 7.96 -6.87
CA ALA A 263 -49.38 8.34 -5.46
C ALA A 263 -48.56 9.63 -5.29
N LEU A 264 -47.43 9.75 -6.00
CA LEU A 264 -46.57 10.94 -5.96
C LEU A 264 -47.29 12.19 -6.51
N GLN A 265 -48.08 12.05 -7.58
CA GLN A 265 -48.90 13.14 -8.13
C GLN A 265 -50.08 13.51 -7.21
N GLY A 266 -50.67 12.53 -6.52
CA GLY A 266 -51.73 12.76 -5.53
C GLY A 266 -51.26 13.55 -4.31
N ASP A 267 -50.06 13.26 -3.80
CA ASP A 267 -49.46 14.00 -2.69
C ASP A 267 -49.12 15.45 -3.07
N LEU A 268 -48.70 15.70 -4.32
CA LEU A 268 -48.47 17.05 -4.83
C LEU A 268 -49.75 17.90 -4.86
N LYS A 269 -50.90 17.30 -5.20
CA LYS A 269 -52.21 18.00 -5.19
C LYS A 269 -52.71 18.33 -3.79
N LYS A 270 -52.57 17.40 -2.82
CA LYS A 270 -52.95 17.64 -1.41
C LYS A 270 -52.15 18.77 -0.75
N THR A 271 -50.90 18.95 -1.18
CA THR A 271 -50.01 20.00 -0.62
C THR A 271 -50.35 21.39 -1.18
N GLN A 272 -51.02 21.48 -2.34
CA GLN A 272 -51.44 22.75 -2.95
C GLN A 272 -52.81 23.25 -2.45
N GLU A 273 -53.71 22.37 -2.02
CA GLU A 273 -55.06 22.74 -1.54
C GLU A 273 -55.10 23.19 -0.07
N GLY A 274 -54.01 23.07 0.69
CA GLY A 274 -53.96 23.41 2.13
C GLY A 274 -53.48 24.81 2.49
N HIS A 275 -53.33 25.74 1.53
CA HIS A 275 -52.71 27.06 1.75
C HIS A 275 -53.64 28.28 1.59
N ASP A 276 -54.97 28.09 1.60
CA ASP A 276 -55.93 29.19 1.56
C ASP A 276 -56.95 29.10 2.71
N SER A 277 -56.50 29.34 3.95
CA SER A 277 -57.34 29.95 5.00
C SER A 277 -56.53 30.32 6.25
N ASP A 278 -56.74 31.56 6.68
CA ASP A 278 -56.50 32.14 8.03
C ASP A 278 -55.19 32.91 8.33
N THR A 279 -55.30 34.22 8.02
CA THR A 279 -55.16 35.40 8.89
C THR A 279 -53.87 35.76 9.65
N GLN A 280 -53.40 36.97 9.30
CA GLN A 280 -52.96 38.10 10.15
C GLN A 280 -51.65 38.04 10.96
N ALA A 281 -50.71 38.83 10.45
CA ALA A 281 -49.61 39.55 11.08
C ALA A 281 -49.51 39.58 12.62
N ASP A 282 -48.32 39.24 13.12
CA ASP A 282 -47.62 40.13 14.06
C ASP A 282 -46.09 40.01 13.90
N ASP A 283 -45.43 41.15 14.04
CA ASP A 283 -43.99 41.35 13.92
C ASP A 283 -43.26 40.74 15.13
N THR A 284 -42.20 39.97 14.89
CA THR A 284 -40.86 40.10 15.51
C THR A 284 -40.05 38.81 15.43
N SER A 285 -38.74 38.98 15.25
CA SER A 285 -37.64 38.03 15.42
C SER A 285 -37.21 37.18 14.22
N ALA A 286 -35.89 37.13 14.09
CA ALA A 286 -35.10 36.62 12.98
C ALA A 286 -35.13 35.09 12.86
N GLY A 287 -35.15 34.61 11.63
CA GLY A 287 -34.92 33.20 11.29
C GLY A 287 -35.51 32.85 9.93
N ALA A 288 -34.70 32.90 8.87
CA ALA A 288 -35.11 32.38 7.57
C ALA A 288 -35.42 30.87 7.68
N PRO A 289 -36.61 30.39 7.29
CA PRO A 289 -36.90 28.96 7.33
C PRO A 289 -36.20 28.26 6.16
N LYS A 290 -35.42 27.22 6.44
CA LYS A 290 -34.87 26.31 5.43
C LYS A 290 -36.01 25.67 4.63
N LYS A 291 -36.10 25.95 3.33
CA LYS A 291 -36.99 25.23 2.39
C LYS A 291 -36.66 23.73 2.41
N ARG A 292 -37.62 22.88 2.79
CA ARG A 292 -37.58 21.43 2.56
C ARG A 292 -37.78 21.17 1.05
N GLY A 293 -36.86 20.46 0.41
CA GLY A 293 -36.96 20.10 -1.02
C GLY A 293 -38.11 19.11 -1.27
N GLY A 294 -39.11 19.54 -2.02
CA GLY A 294 -40.23 18.69 -2.47
C GLY A 294 -39.85 17.75 -3.62
N ILE A 295 -40.61 16.66 -3.78
CA ILE A 295 -40.47 15.69 -4.88
C ILE A 295 -40.92 16.36 -6.18
N GLN A 296 -40.14 16.21 -7.26
CA GLN A 296 -40.50 16.73 -8.59
C GLN A 296 -40.50 15.59 -9.61
N VAL A 297 -41.67 15.29 -10.18
CA VAL A 297 -41.84 14.34 -11.28
C VAL A 297 -41.78 15.12 -12.60
N PRO A 298 -40.97 14.72 -13.60
CA PRO A 298 -40.95 15.37 -14.91
C PRO A 298 -42.32 15.31 -15.62
N ASP A 299 -42.69 16.37 -16.33
CA ASP A 299 -43.96 16.43 -17.08
C ASP A 299 -44.03 15.39 -18.22
N PHE A 300 -42.88 15.03 -18.79
CA PHE A 300 -42.72 13.95 -19.75
C PHE A 300 -41.66 12.98 -19.24
N TRP A 301 -42.06 11.74 -18.93
CA TRP A 301 -41.17 10.68 -18.44
C TRP A 301 -41.51 9.37 -19.17
N PRO A 302 -40.74 8.96 -20.21
CA PRO A 302 -41.08 7.82 -21.07
C PRO A 302 -40.77 6.46 -20.42
N PHE A 303 -41.26 6.24 -19.20
CA PHE A 303 -40.90 5.06 -18.41
C PHE A 303 -41.41 3.75 -19.02
N GLN A 304 -42.52 3.78 -19.75
CA GLN A 304 -43.08 2.57 -20.38
C GLN A 304 -42.18 2.06 -21.52
N GLU A 305 -41.64 2.95 -22.33
CA GLU A 305 -40.72 2.61 -23.42
C GLU A 305 -39.39 2.07 -22.87
N ALA A 306 -38.90 2.63 -21.76
CA ALA A 306 -37.72 2.12 -21.07
C ALA A 306 -37.96 0.76 -20.40
N ARG A 307 -39.16 0.54 -19.84
CA ARG A 307 -39.58 -0.76 -19.28
C ARG A 307 -39.57 -1.85 -20.36
N ASP A 308 -40.15 -1.55 -21.53
CA ASP A 308 -40.21 -2.47 -22.67
C ASP A 308 -38.79 -2.78 -23.21
N LEU A 309 -37.88 -1.80 -23.18
CA LEU A 309 -36.48 -2.01 -23.56
C LEU A 309 -35.78 -3.02 -22.64
N PHE A 310 -36.00 -2.96 -21.32
CA PHE A 310 -35.39 -3.91 -20.37
C PHE A 310 -36.01 -5.30 -20.41
N LEU A 311 -37.34 -5.39 -20.54
CA LEU A 311 -38.06 -6.66 -20.55
C LEU A 311 -37.93 -7.40 -21.89
N THR A 312 -37.93 -6.66 -22.99
CA THR A 312 -37.85 -7.19 -24.36
C THR A 312 -36.73 -6.52 -25.16
N PRO A 313 -35.45 -6.71 -24.77
CA PRO A 313 -34.34 -6.10 -25.46
C PRO A 313 -34.15 -6.71 -26.86
N GLN A 314 -33.64 -5.90 -27.79
CA GLN A 314 -33.26 -6.37 -29.13
C GLN A 314 -31.93 -7.13 -29.05
N VAL A 315 -32.01 -8.45 -28.95
CA VAL A 315 -30.87 -9.37 -28.86
C VAL A 315 -30.97 -10.47 -29.93
N GLN A 316 -29.82 -10.98 -30.37
CA GLN A 316 -29.75 -12.20 -31.15
C GLN A 316 -30.12 -13.40 -30.27
N ASP A 317 -30.90 -14.33 -30.80
CA ASP A 317 -31.29 -15.54 -30.08
C ASP A 317 -30.06 -16.33 -29.63
N GLY A 318 -29.87 -16.42 -28.31
CA GLY A 318 -28.73 -17.10 -27.71
C GLY A 318 -28.61 -18.55 -28.14
N ALA A 319 -29.70 -19.23 -28.53
CA ALA A 319 -29.66 -20.61 -28.99
C ALA A 319 -28.90 -20.79 -30.31
N THR A 320 -29.03 -19.81 -31.21
CA THR A 320 -28.45 -19.80 -32.57
C THR A 320 -26.95 -19.47 -32.58
N VAL A 321 -26.46 -18.78 -31.54
CA VAL A 321 -25.05 -18.38 -31.45
C VAL A 321 -24.16 -19.59 -31.17
N GLN A 322 -23.16 -19.79 -32.02
CA GLN A 322 -22.13 -20.82 -31.86
C GLN A 322 -20.81 -20.17 -31.45
N LEU A 323 -20.31 -20.54 -30.27
CA LEU A 323 -19.07 -20.01 -29.73
C LEU A 323 -17.94 -21.02 -29.92
N LYS A 324 -16.89 -20.62 -30.66
CA LYS A 324 -15.72 -21.44 -30.93
C LYS A 324 -14.45 -20.67 -30.56
N TRP A 325 -13.59 -21.31 -29.79
CA TRP A 325 -12.25 -20.83 -29.46
C TRP A 325 -11.26 -21.59 -30.35
N GLU A 326 -10.46 -20.86 -31.10
CA GLU A 326 -9.51 -21.39 -32.07
C GLU A 326 -8.07 -21.10 -31.61
N PRO A 327 -7.07 -21.86 -32.09
CA PRO A 327 -5.66 -21.52 -31.86
C PRO A 327 -5.32 -20.13 -32.43
N PRO A 328 -4.40 -19.37 -31.80
CA PRO A 328 -4.01 -18.05 -32.28
C PRO A 328 -3.26 -18.13 -33.62
N LYS A 329 -3.48 -17.15 -34.50
CA LYS A 329 -2.74 -16.96 -35.75
C LYS A 329 -1.45 -16.19 -35.46
N THR A 330 -0.43 -16.90 -34.97
CA THR A 330 0.81 -16.30 -34.43
C THR A 330 1.47 -15.30 -35.37
N GLU A 331 1.71 -15.66 -36.64
CA GLU A 331 2.44 -14.78 -37.57
C GLU A 331 1.61 -13.53 -37.95
N ASP A 332 0.31 -13.69 -38.19
CA ASP A 332 -0.59 -12.56 -38.47
C ASP A 332 -0.71 -11.61 -37.28
N LEU A 333 -0.69 -12.16 -36.05
CA LEU A 333 -0.75 -11.38 -34.82
C LEU A 333 0.56 -10.62 -34.57
N VAL A 334 1.71 -11.23 -34.86
CA VAL A 334 3.02 -10.57 -34.79
C VAL A 334 3.09 -9.43 -35.81
N GLN A 335 2.64 -9.67 -37.05
CA GLN A 335 2.57 -8.61 -38.06
C GLN A 335 1.69 -7.45 -37.60
N PHE A 336 0.48 -7.74 -37.12
CA PHE A 336 -0.47 -6.70 -36.71
C PHE A 336 -0.01 -5.92 -35.48
N LEU A 337 0.46 -6.60 -34.42
CA LEU A 337 0.83 -5.89 -33.18
C LEU A 337 2.24 -5.30 -33.24
N CYS A 338 3.21 -6.01 -33.82
CA CYS A 338 4.61 -5.62 -33.74
C CYS A 338 4.98 -4.67 -34.89
N ALA A 339 4.68 -5.05 -36.13
CA ALA A 339 5.04 -4.24 -37.29
C ALA A 339 4.11 -3.04 -37.48
N ASP A 340 2.78 -3.22 -37.37
CA ASP A 340 1.85 -2.11 -37.62
C ASP A 340 1.66 -1.21 -36.39
N LYS A 341 1.74 -1.77 -35.16
CA LYS A 341 1.40 -1.05 -33.90
C LYS A 341 2.55 -0.88 -32.92
N GLY A 342 3.77 -1.34 -33.23
CA GLY A 342 4.98 -1.10 -32.44
C GLY A 342 5.12 -1.90 -31.14
N PHE A 343 4.44 -3.05 -31.01
CA PHE A 343 4.56 -3.92 -29.84
C PHE A 343 5.86 -4.74 -29.87
N SER A 344 6.36 -5.13 -28.70
CA SER A 344 7.50 -6.04 -28.58
C SER A 344 7.15 -7.45 -29.07
N GLU A 345 7.84 -7.90 -30.12
CA GLU A 345 7.65 -9.22 -30.74
C GLU A 345 7.78 -10.36 -29.74
N ASP A 346 8.81 -10.33 -28.88
CA ASP A 346 9.02 -11.33 -27.84
C ASP A 346 7.81 -11.46 -26.90
N ARG A 347 7.18 -10.34 -26.54
CA ARG A 347 5.99 -10.35 -25.66
C ARG A 347 4.77 -10.93 -26.38
N VAL A 348 4.59 -10.59 -27.66
CA VAL A 348 3.47 -11.08 -28.47
C VAL A 348 3.60 -12.59 -28.72
N ARG A 349 4.80 -13.08 -29.06
CA ARG A 349 5.05 -14.52 -29.27
C ARG A 349 4.84 -15.34 -28.01
N ARG A 350 5.34 -14.89 -26.85
CA ARG A 350 5.03 -15.52 -25.54
C ARG A 350 3.53 -15.54 -25.23
N GLY A 351 2.81 -14.47 -25.59
CA GLY A 351 1.34 -14.44 -25.47
C GLY A 351 0.66 -15.49 -26.34
N CYS A 352 1.12 -15.68 -27.58
CA CYS A 352 0.61 -16.72 -28.49
C CYS A 352 0.84 -18.13 -27.94
N GLU A 353 2.02 -18.40 -27.36
CA GLU A 353 2.33 -19.69 -26.73
C GLU A 353 1.35 -20.02 -25.60
N LYS A 354 1.01 -19.02 -24.76
CA LYS A 354 0.03 -19.17 -23.68
C LYS A 354 -1.36 -19.51 -24.22
N LEU A 355 -1.84 -18.76 -25.22
CA LEU A 355 -3.13 -19.02 -25.88
C LEU A 355 -3.18 -20.43 -26.49
N ALA A 356 -2.14 -20.82 -27.21
CA ALA A 356 -2.05 -22.15 -27.83
C ALA A 356 -2.08 -23.28 -26.79
N LYS A 357 -1.37 -23.10 -25.66
CA LYS A 357 -1.37 -24.06 -24.55
C LYS A 357 -2.77 -24.21 -23.93
N ALA A 358 -3.49 -23.11 -23.75
CA ALA A 358 -4.83 -23.13 -23.16
C ALA A 358 -5.86 -23.81 -24.07
N VAL A 359 -5.76 -23.65 -25.39
CA VAL A 359 -6.62 -24.36 -26.37
C VAL A 359 -6.29 -25.86 -26.42
N GLY A 360 -5.02 -26.24 -26.26
CA GLY A 360 -4.56 -27.63 -26.30
C GLY A 360 -4.84 -28.46 -25.03
N GLN A 361 -5.05 -27.82 -23.88
CA GLN A 361 -5.36 -28.53 -22.63
C GLN A 361 -6.82 -29.02 -22.63
N LYS A 362 -7.02 -30.35 -22.59
CA LYS A 362 -8.32 -30.97 -22.29
C LYS A 362 -8.70 -30.66 -20.84
N GLN A 363 -9.43 -29.56 -20.64
CA GLN A 363 -9.92 -29.16 -19.32
C GLN A 363 -11.01 -30.13 -18.83
N GLN A 364 -10.90 -30.59 -17.59
CA GLN A 364 -11.93 -31.37 -16.90
C GLN A 364 -13.18 -30.49 -16.72
N GLY A 365 -14.30 -30.86 -17.35
CA GLY A 365 -15.55 -30.12 -17.21
C GLY A 365 -16.08 -30.17 -15.78
N ARG A 366 -16.52 -29.02 -15.23
CA ARG A 366 -17.16 -28.96 -13.91
C ARG A 366 -18.58 -29.52 -13.97
N LEU A 367 -19.00 -30.21 -12.89
CA LEU A 367 -20.33 -30.80 -12.76
C LEU A 367 -21.45 -29.78 -12.98
N ASP A 368 -21.31 -28.56 -12.47
CA ASP A 368 -22.30 -27.48 -12.64
C ASP A 368 -22.51 -27.06 -14.11
N GLY A 369 -21.57 -27.38 -15.01
CA GLY A 369 -21.72 -27.17 -16.44
C GLY A 369 -22.56 -28.25 -17.14
N PHE A 370 -22.80 -29.38 -16.47
CA PHE A 370 -23.62 -30.49 -16.94
C PHE A 370 -24.97 -30.59 -16.24
N PHE A 371 -25.07 -30.10 -15.00
CA PHE A 371 -26.26 -30.19 -14.17
C PHE A 371 -26.78 -28.80 -13.78
N THR A 372 -28.05 -28.53 -14.07
CA THR A 372 -28.76 -27.34 -13.56
C THR A 372 -29.15 -27.56 -12.09
N LEU A 373 -28.80 -26.64 -11.20
CA LEU A 373 -29.24 -26.65 -9.80
C LEU A 373 -30.78 -26.63 -9.72
N ARG A 374 -31.36 -27.57 -8.96
CA ARG A 374 -32.81 -27.63 -8.68
C ARG A 374 -33.12 -26.76 -7.45
N SER A 375 -34.06 -25.84 -7.56
CA SER A 375 -34.62 -25.09 -6.43
C SER A 375 -35.45 -26.03 -5.51
N PRO A 376 -35.54 -25.79 -4.18
CA PRO A 376 -36.32 -26.63 -3.25
C PRO A 376 -37.80 -26.80 -3.61
N ASP A 377 -38.37 -25.93 -4.43
CA ASP A 377 -39.81 -25.93 -4.76
C ASP A 377 -40.18 -26.65 -6.06
N GLY A 378 -39.25 -27.41 -6.67
CA GLY A 378 -39.58 -28.25 -7.83
C GLY A 378 -39.90 -27.48 -9.13
N ILE A 379 -39.74 -26.15 -9.14
CA ILE A 379 -39.83 -25.32 -10.34
C ILE A 379 -38.44 -25.27 -10.99
N SER A 380 -38.35 -25.66 -12.27
CA SER A 380 -37.13 -25.49 -13.05
C SER A 380 -36.89 -24.00 -13.29
N ASN A 381 -35.64 -23.54 -13.14
CA ASN A 381 -35.22 -22.15 -13.40
C ASN A 381 -35.29 -21.75 -14.90
N ASN A 382 -36.10 -22.44 -15.72
CA ASN A 382 -36.33 -22.15 -17.13
C ASN A 382 -37.80 -21.75 -17.44
N SER A 383 -38.58 -21.29 -16.45
CA SER A 383 -40.01 -21.00 -16.66
C SER A 383 -40.53 -19.65 -16.15
N LEU A 384 -39.69 -18.62 -15.99
CA LEU A 384 -40.15 -17.27 -15.62
C LEU A 384 -40.51 -16.36 -16.81
N TYR A 385 -40.61 -16.89 -18.02
CA TYR A 385 -41.20 -16.20 -19.17
C TYR A 385 -42.24 -17.11 -19.84
N GLU A 386 -43.51 -16.96 -19.47
CA GLU A 386 -44.62 -17.44 -20.30
C GLU A 386 -44.64 -16.60 -21.58
N ARG A 387 -44.13 -17.21 -22.66
CA ARG A 387 -44.13 -16.66 -24.01
C ARG A 387 -45.51 -16.91 -24.63
N ASN A 388 -46.40 -15.91 -24.60
CA ASN A 388 -47.61 -15.94 -25.43
C ASN A 388 -47.22 -15.72 -26.90
N VAL A 389 -47.21 -16.82 -27.65
CA VAL A 389 -47.06 -16.86 -29.10
C VAL A 389 -48.39 -16.45 -29.74
N TYR A 390 -48.43 -15.29 -30.39
CA TYR A 390 -49.34 -15.09 -31.52
C TYR A 390 -48.59 -15.40 -32.80
N ARG A 391 -48.99 -16.50 -33.41
CA ARG A 391 -48.61 -16.96 -34.75
C ARG A 391 -49.76 -16.58 -35.66
N ASP A 392 -49.49 -15.80 -36.70
CA ASP A 392 -50.33 -15.77 -37.90
C ASP A 392 -49.45 -16.14 -39.09
N ASP A 393 -49.84 -17.22 -39.75
CA ASP A 393 -49.17 -17.83 -40.89
C ASP A 393 -49.76 -17.23 -42.17
N SER A 394 -48.93 -16.72 -43.09
CA SER A 394 -49.17 -16.96 -44.52
C SER A 394 -47.88 -16.86 -45.33
N SER A 395 -47.74 -17.85 -46.19
CA SER A 395 -46.66 -18.27 -47.07
C SER A 395 -46.39 -17.33 -48.25
N ASP A 396 -45.13 -17.21 -48.69
CA ASP A 396 -44.68 -17.88 -49.93
C ASP A 396 -43.16 -17.78 -50.18
N ASN A 397 -42.68 -18.73 -50.98
CA ASN A 397 -41.29 -19.10 -51.26
C ASN A 397 -40.56 -18.22 -52.32
N LEU A 398 -39.22 -18.43 -52.37
CA LEU A 398 -38.24 -18.16 -53.44
C LEU A 398 -37.72 -16.71 -53.54
N GLU A 399 -36.42 -16.38 -53.74
CA GLU A 399 -35.21 -17.12 -54.13
C GLU A 399 -33.99 -16.18 -53.88
N TYR A 400 -32.77 -16.73 -53.75
CA TYR A 400 -31.52 -15.98 -53.53
C TYR A 400 -31.15 -15.02 -54.68
N LEU A 401 -30.62 -13.82 -54.35
CA LEU A 401 -29.39 -13.20 -54.91
C LEU A 401 -29.14 -11.77 -54.36
N GLN A 402 -28.09 -11.64 -53.53
CA GLN A 402 -27.04 -10.61 -53.53
C GLN A 402 -27.41 -9.12 -53.83
N GLU A 403 -27.53 -8.28 -52.79
CA GLU A 403 -27.05 -6.87 -52.72
C GLU A 403 -27.28 -6.24 -51.32
N ASP A 404 -26.48 -5.21 -51.02
CA ASP A 404 -26.09 -4.56 -49.75
C ASP A 404 -27.23 -4.02 -48.81
N PRO A 405 -27.23 -4.26 -47.48
CA PRO A 405 -28.35 -3.87 -46.62
C PRO A 405 -28.02 -2.82 -45.52
N TYR A 406 -27.48 -1.62 -45.81
CA TYR A 406 -27.64 -0.46 -44.89
C TYR A 406 -27.75 0.92 -45.59
N PRO A 407 -28.94 1.29 -46.11
CA PRO A 407 -29.21 2.57 -46.80
C PRO A 407 -29.57 3.74 -45.87
N TRP A 408 -29.34 3.63 -44.56
CA TRP A 408 -29.61 4.71 -43.59
C TRP A 408 -28.35 5.45 -43.12
N MET A 409 -27.20 5.17 -43.73
CA MET A 409 -25.95 5.92 -43.57
C MET A 409 -25.78 7.03 -44.63
N THR A 410 -26.89 7.56 -45.17
CA THR A 410 -26.93 8.71 -46.10
C THR A 410 -28.06 9.70 -45.75
N MET A 411 -27.93 10.38 -44.61
CA MET A 411 -28.58 11.68 -44.39
C MET A 411 -27.51 12.71 -44.01
N ILE A 412 -26.65 13.03 -44.99
CA ILE A 412 -25.73 14.18 -44.97
C ILE A 412 -26.24 15.33 -45.86
N ASP A 413 -27.39 15.19 -46.54
CA ASP A 413 -27.95 16.25 -47.39
C ASP A 413 -29.26 16.83 -46.85
N VAL A 414 -29.21 17.48 -45.68
CA VAL A 414 -30.19 18.52 -45.34
C VAL A 414 -29.48 19.85 -45.46
N LYS A 415 -29.94 20.67 -46.41
CA LYS A 415 -29.40 22.01 -46.70
C LYS A 415 -29.54 22.93 -45.49
N GLU A 416 -28.43 23.32 -44.88
CA GLU A 416 -28.37 24.28 -43.78
C GLU A 416 -28.17 25.71 -44.32
N ALA A 417 -28.45 26.73 -43.50
CA ALA A 417 -28.63 28.11 -43.97
C ALA A 417 -27.33 28.84 -44.34
N ASP A 418 -26.16 28.25 -44.13
CA ASP A 418 -24.82 28.84 -44.26
C ASP A 418 -23.93 28.20 -45.35
N ASP A 419 -24.46 27.22 -46.11
CA ASP A 419 -23.76 26.52 -47.21
C ASP A 419 -23.21 27.42 -48.33
N TYR A 420 -23.63 28.69 -48.40
CA TYR A 420 -23.12 29.66 -49.40
C TYR A 420 -21.64 30.02 -49.20
N LEU A 421 -21.08 29.82 -48.00
CA LEU A 421 -19.68 30.15 -47.70
C LEU A 421 -18.68 29.09 -48.23
N HIS A 422 -19.17 27.95 -48.71
CA HIS A 422 -18.37 26.77 -49.03
C HIS A 422 -18.49 26.30 -50.49
N ASP A 423 -19.10 27.08 -51.39
CA ASP A 423 -19.18 26.72 -52.82
C ASP A 423 -17.90 27.14 -53.59
N PRO A 424 -17.09 26.18 -54.10
CA PRO A 424 -15.87 26.45 -54.85
C PRO A 424 -16.11 26.97 -56.29
N ALA A 425 -17.36 27.17 -56.73
CA ALA A 425 -17.67 27.67 -58.07
C ALA A 425 -17.55 29.20 -58.24
N VAL A 426 -17.23 29.96 -57.19
CA VAL A 426 -17.12 31.43 -57.25
C VAL A 426 -15.65 31.88 -57.31
N ASN A 427 -15.19 32.33 -58.48
CA ASN A 427 -13.84 32.87 -58.67
C ASN A 427 -13.62 34.17 -57.84
N PRO A 428 -12.56 34.27 -57.01
CA PRO A 428 -12.26 35.49 -56.28
C PRO A 428 -11.40 36.47 -57.11
N LEU A 429 -11.79 37.74 -57.06
CA LEU A 429 -11.08 38.87 -57.68
C LEU A 429 -9.81 39.27 -56.89
N HIS A 430 -8.69 39.34 -57.63
CA HIS A 430 -7.43 40.10 -57.45
C HIS A 430 -6.73 40.26 -56.08
N LYS A 431 -5.46 39.81 -56.07
CA LYS A 431 -4.40 39.94 -55.04
C LYS A 431 -4.01 41.39 -54.71
N SER A 432 -3.62 41.61 -53.45
CA SER A 432 -2.61 42.61 -53.04
C SER A 432 -1.46 41.90 -52.29
N TYR A 433 -0.22 42.33 -52.53
CA TYR A 433 1.01 41.70 -52.03
C TYR A 433 1.48 42.44 -50.77
N GLU A 434 1.48 41.76 -49.61
CA GLU A 434 1.80 42.38 -48.32
C GLU A 434 3.24 42.03 -47.85
N PRO A 435 4.13 43.01 -47.67
CA PRO A 435 5.54 42.81 -47.29
C PRO A 435 5.73 42.26 -45.86
N TRP A 436 4.69 42.31 -45.02
CA TRP A 436 4.72 41.78 -43.65
C TRP A 436 4.90 40.25 -43.58
N ARG A 437 4.40 39.51 -44.59
CA ARG A 437 4.60 38.05 -44.65
C ARG A 437 6.06 37.67 -44.86
N ALA A 438 6.82 38.47 -45.61
CA ALA A 438 8.26 38.22 -45.79
C ALA A 438 9.04 38.52 -44.50
N LEU A 439 8.67 39.57 -43.78
CA LEU A 439 9.26 39.89 -42.47
C LEU A 439 8.94 38.81 -41.42
N PHE A 440 7.70 38.30 -41.42
CA PHE A 440 7.29 37.18 -40.56
C PHE A 440 8.06 35.92 -40.89
N ASN A 441 8.19 35.55 -42.16
CA ASN A 441 8.93 34.34 -42.54
C ASN A 441 10.42 34.42 -42.17
N VAL A 442 11.06 35.58 -42.33
CA VAL A 442 12.45 35.78 -41.89
C VAL A 442 12.56 35.77 -40.36
N GLY A 443 11.60 36.36 -39.64
CA GLY A 443 11.50 36.27 -38.19
C GLY A 443 11.33 34.84 -37.70
N THR A 444 10.47 34.06 -38.35
CA THR A 444 10.26 32.63 -38.05
C THR A 444 11.54 31.82 -38.25
N ILE A 445 12.32 32.10 -39.30
CA ILE A 445 13.61 31.42 -39.52
C ILE A 445 14.62 31.80 -38.42
N VAL A 446 14.69 33.07 -38.00
CA VAL A 446 15.57 33.49 -36.90
C VAL A 446 15.15 32.82 -35.58
N ILE A 447 13.86 32.73 -35.29
CA ILE A 447 13.33 32.06 -34.09
C ILE A 447 13.63 30.55 -34.12
N LEU A 448 13.43 29.89 -35.27
CA LEU A 448 13.79 28.47 -35.46
C LEU A 448 15.28 28.23 -35.25
N THR A 449 16.12 29.13 -35.77
CA THR A 449 17.58 29.00 -35.64
C THR A 449 18.02 29.20 -34.19
N LEU A 450 17.42 30.16 -33.47
CA LEU A 450 17.65 30.36 -32.04
C LEU A 450 17.10 29.20 -31.19
N ALA A 451 15.96 28.61 -31.56
CA ALA A 451 15.38 27.45 -30.89
C ALA A 451 16.26 26.21 -31.07
N ILE A 452 16.82 25.99 -32.26
CA ILE A 452 17.76 24.90 -32.52
C ILE A 452 19.07 25.12 -31.76
N LEU A 453 19.61 26.34 -31.73
CA LEU A 453 20.77 26.67 -30.90
C LEU A 453 20.49 26.48 -29.41
N MET A 454 19.28 26.84 -28.96
CA MET A 454 18.84 26.60 -27.59
C MET A 454 18.60 25.11 -27.32
N LEU A 455 18.34 24.27 -28.32
CA LEU A 455 18.16 22.83 -28.13
C LEU A 455 19.50 22.08 -28.08
N PHE A 456 20.50 22.48 -28.87
CA PHE A 456 21.75 21.72 -29.01
C PHE A 456 22.95 22.31 -28.29
N ALA A 457 22.95 23.62 -28.02
CA ALA A 457 24.00 24.28 -27.23
C ALA A 457 23.43 24.86 -25.95
N GLY A 458 22.28 25.52 -26.02
CA GLY A 458 21.63 26.13 -24.88
C GLY A 458 21.11 25.10 -23.88
N TYR A 459 20.42 24.05 -24.31
CA TYR A 459 19.78 23.07 -23.45
C TYR A 459 20.80 22.20 -22.72
N PRO A 460 21.92 21.72 -23.33
CA PRO A 460 22.95 21.03 -22.55
C PRO A 460 23.62 21.94 -21.50
N ILE A 461 23.86 23.21 -21.85
CA ILE A 461 24.45 24.19 -20.91
C ILE A 461 23.44 24.54 -19.81
N LEU A 462 22.18 24.79 -20.17
CA LEU A 462 21.11 25.10 -19.23
C LEU A 462 20.76 23.88 -18.40
N HIS A 463 20.85 22.66 -18.94
CA HIS A 463 20.63 21.40 -18.25
C HIS A 463 21.74 21.11 -17.26
N GLN A 464 23.02 21.36 -17.61
CA GLN A 464 24.10 21.31 -16.61
C GLN A 464 23.95 22.39 -15.55
N VAL A 465 23.62 23.63 -15.94
CA VAL A 465 23.40 24.73 -14.99
C VAL A 465 22.15 24.48 -14.14
N THR A 466 21.08 23.87 -14.67
CA THR A 466 19.88 23.51 -13.91
C THR A 466 20.07 22.23 -13.13
N LEU A 467 20.95 21.30 -13.50
CA LEU A 467 21.32 20.17 -12.63
C LEU A 467 22.18 20.64 -11.47
N ASP A 468 23.12 21.57 -11.71
CA ASP A 468 23.87 22.22 -10.65
C ASP A 468 22.96 23.13 -9.81
N LYS A 469 21.95 23.77 -10.42
CA LYS A 469 20.96 24.56 -9.72
C LYS A 469 19.90 23.72 -9.03
N GLU A 470 19.52 22.55 -9.53
CA GLU A 470 18.61 21.59 -8.86
C GLU A 470 19.35 20.81 -7.77
N ALA A 471 20.65 20.58 -7.92
CA ALA A 471 21.50 20.10 -6.84
C ALA A 471 21.62 21.18 -5.76
N ASN A 472 21.90 22.43 -6.12
CA ASN A 472 21.89 23.56 -5.19
C ASN A 472 20.49 23.86 -4.64
N ASP A 473 19.40 23.68 -5.40
CA ASP A 473 18.01 23.95 -5.00
C ASP A 473 17.48 22.77 -4.16
N ARG A 474 18.02 21.55 -4.31
CA ARG A 474 17.82 20.42 -3.39
C ARG A 474 18.67 20.56 -2.13
N GLU A 475 19.88 21.08 -2.22
CA GLU A 475 20.65 21.52 -1.06
C GLU A 475 19.91 22.68 -0.36
N THR A 476 19.33 23.60 -1.11
CA THR A 476 18.55 24.74 -0.61
C THR A 476 17.22 24.27 -0.05
N ALA A 477 16.54 23.28 -0.64
CA ALA A 477 15.29 22.67 -0.16
C ALA A 477 15.52 21.74 1.03
N ALA A 478 16.63 21.03 1.09
CA ALA A 478 17.10 20.34 2.30
C ALA A 478 17.43 21.39 3.38
N HIS A 479 18.10 22.48 3.03
CA HIS A 479 18.26 23.66 3.90
C HIS A 479 16.93 24.36 4.22
N GLN A 480 15.87 24.20 3.42
CA GLN A 480 14.53 24.81 3.60
C GLN A 480 13.63 23.92 4.47
N ILE A 481 13.80 22.61 4.40
CA ILE A 481 13.26 21.64 5.35
C ILE A 481 13.96 21.80 6.71
N MET A 482 15.26 22.11 6.70
CA MET A 482 16.02 22.50 7.90
C MET A 482 15.82 23.95 8.36
N SER A 483 15.22 24.84 7.54
CA SER A 483 14.91 26.22 7.94
C SER A 483 13.41 26.40 8.07
N PHE A 484 12.94 26.25 9.31
CA PHE A 484 11.59 26.33 9.87
C PHE A 484 10.63 27.38 9.28
N ASN A 485 10.30 27.29 7.99
CA ASN A 485 9.36 28.20 7.34
C ASN A 485 8.67 27.53 6.14
N SER A 486 7.77 26.58 6.41
CA SER A 486 6.66 26.29 5.49
C SER A 486 5.46 25.70 6.24
N SER A 487 4.27 26.01 5.73
CA SER A 487 2.97 25.71 6.34
C SER A 487 2.56 24.26 6.10
N TYR A 488 2.43 23.47 7.17
CA TYR A 488 2.00 22.08 7.13
C TYR A 488 0.47 21.95 6.88
N PRO A 489 0.02 20.97 6.08
CA PRO A 489 -1.39 20.76 5.76
C PRO A 489 -2.24 20.25 6.93
N SER A 490 -1.62 19.66 7.97
CA SER A 490 -2.26 19.40 9.25
C SER A 490 -2.14 20.63 10.15
N GLY A 491 -3.23 21.10 10.76
CA GLY A 491 -3.29 22.30 11.59
C GLY A 491 -2.42 22.35 12.87
N PHE A 492 -1.36 21.55 13.00
CA PHE A 492 -0.32 21.75 14.01
C PHE A 492 1.08 22.01 13.36
N PRO A 493 1.73 23.17 13.63
CA PRO A 493 1.09 24.30 14.30
C PRO A 493 1.54 25.71 13.95
N ILE A 494 0.52 26.49 13.61
CA ILE A 494 0.36 27.90 13.97
C ILE A 494 0.60 28.12 15.49
N ALA A 495 0.44 27.12 16.37
CA ALA A 495 0.74 27.20 17.82
C ALA A 495 2.25 27.15 18.22
N ARG A 496 3.06 26.13 17.84
CA ARG A 496 4.52 26.10 18.15
C ARG A 496 5.28 27.15 17.32
N ALA A 497 4.83 27.47 16.09
CA ALA A 497 5.39 28.56 15.29
C ALA A 497 5.02 29.96 15.82
N ASN A 498 3.87 30.15 16.50
CA ASN A 498 3.55 31.44 17.14
C ASN A 498 4.36 31.68 18.42
N LEU A 499 4.85 30.64 19.09
CA LEU A 499 5.70 30.74 20.29
C LEU A 499 7.17 31.04 19.95
N SER A 500 7.70 30.53 18.82
CA SER A 500 9.05 30.88 18.36
C SER A 500 9.18 32.38 18.01
N ASN A 501 8.10 33.01 17.54
CA ASN A 501 8.06 34.46 17.31
C ASN A 501 8.12 35.31 18.61
N GLN A 502 8.00 34.70 19.80
CA GLN A 502 8.13 35.38 21.09
C GLN A 502 9.47 35.15 21.79
N PHE A 503 10.28 34.16 21.38
CA PHE A 503 11.51 33.78 22.08
C PHE A 503 12.63 33.36 21.12
N ASN A 504 13.81 33.96 21.28
CA ASN A 504 15.01 33.85 20.42
C ASN A 504 15.76 32.48 20.49
N ASP A 505 15.12 31.36 20.80
CA ASP A 505 15.83 30.09 21.05
C ASP A 505 15.22 28.91 20.26
N GLU A 506 15.99 28.35 19.32
CA GLU A 506 15.61 27.21 18.45
C GLU A 506 15.16 25.96 19.24
N ARG A 507 15.57 25.86 20.52
CA ARG A 507 15.20 24.76 21.43
C ARG A 507 13.72 24.70 21.80
N GLN A 508 12.96 25.79 21.63
CA GLN A 508 11.55 25.83 22.04
C GLN A 508 10.59 25.13 21.07
N MET A 509 11.06 24.65 19.90
CA MET A 509 10.21 23.94 18.95
C MET A 509 10.09 22.42 19.23
N PHE A 510 11.11 21.82 19.87
CA PHE A 510 11.15 20.39 20.22
C PHE A 510 10.41 20.04 21.51
N ILE A 511 10.15 21.03 22.37
CA ILE A 511 9.40 20.85 23.61
C ILE A 511 7.95 21.23 23.36
N ASP A 512 7.02 20.31 23.60
CA ASP A 512 5.60 20.58 23.54
C ASP A 512 5.21 21.71 24.52
N PRO A 513 4.50 22.76 24.08
CA PRO A 513 4.00 23.81 24.98
C PRO A 513 3.10 23.31 26.11
N ALA A 514 2.47 22.14 25.95
CA ALA A 514 1.66 21.50 26.98
C ALA A 514 2.50 20.79 28.06
N THR A 515 3.80 20.58 27.84
CA THR A 515 4.67 19.89 28.80
C THR A 515 4.77 20.69 30.11
N PRO A 516 4.47 20.08 31.27
CA PRO A 516 4.50 20.77 32.55
C PRO A 516 5.94 21.16 32.92
N LYS A 517 6.13 22.35 33.50
CA LYS A 517 7.45 22.86 33.91
C LYS A 517 8.17 21.96 34.91
N SER A 518 7.44 21.18 35.69
CA SER A 518 8.01 20.18 36.60
C SER A 518 8.73 19.04 35.87
N ALA A 519 8.39 18.78 34.60
CA ALA A 519 8.99 17.74 33.77
C ALA A 519 10.21 18.20 32.96
N TYR A 520 10.70 19.43 33.15
CA TYR A 520 11.85 19.97 32.42
C TYR A 520 13.20 19.44 32.92
N GLU A 521 13.21 18.83 34.10
CA GLU A 521 14.37 18.16 34.67
C GLU A 521 13.99 16.74 35.08
N LEU A 522 14.90 15.80 34.86
CA LEU A 522 14.79 14.43 35.35
C LEU A 522 16.12 14.02 35.98
N GLU A 523 16.06 13.32 37.12
CA GLU A 523 17.25 12.80 37.78
C GLU A 523 17.62 11.44 37.17
N SER A 524 18.91 11.28 36.86
CA SER A 524 19.47 10.01 36.39
C SER A 524 19.30 8.93 37.45
N THR A 525 18.82 7.76 37.01
CA THR A 525 18.68 6.57 37.85
C THR A 525 19.94 5.71 37.83
N PHE A 526 20.90 5.98 36.93
CA PHE A 526 22.16 5.26 36.83
C PHE A 526 22.99 5.39 38.11
N SER A 527 23.45 4.26 38.65
CA SER A 527 24.05 4.20 39.99
C SER A 527 25.32 5.05 40.15
N LYS A 528 26.06 5.29 39.05
CA LYS A 528 27.31 6.06 39.07
C LYS A 528 27.13 7.55 38.79
N ASN A 529 25.92 7.99 38.40
CA ASN A 529 25.64 9.40 38.13
C ASN A 529 25.18 10.19 39.37
N ASN A 530 24.98 9.55 40.52
CA ASN A 530 24.61 10.19 41.80
C ASN A 530 23.41 11.16 41.69
N GLY A 531 22.35 10.79 40.96
CA GLY A 531 21.18 11.64 40.79
C GLY A 531 21.44 12.90 39.95
N LYS A 532 22.42 12.84 39.03
CA LYS A 532 22.71 13.94 38.09
C LYS A 532 21.42 14.35 37.37
N LYS A 533 21.20 15.66 37.27
CA LYS A 533 20.04 16.24 36.61
C LYS A 533 20.26 16.36 35.11
N PHE A 534 19.34 15.80 34.35
CA PHE A 534 19.26 15.91 32.90
C PHE A 534 18.17 16.93 32.55
N LYS A 535 18.34 17.65 31.44
CA LYS A 535 17.39 18.65 30.96
C LYS A 535 16.58 18.10 29.81
N LEU A 536 15.29 18.43 29.80
CA LEU A 536 14.39 18.11 28.70
C LEU A 536 14.85 18.80 27.41
N VAL A 537 14.97 18.02 26.34
CA VAL A 537 15.35 18.52 25.00
C VAL A 537 14.27 18.26 23.95
N PHE A 538 13.40 17.27 24.17
CA PHE A 538 12.27 16.97 23.30
C PHE A 538 11.09 16.45 24.12
N SER A 539 9.89 16.85 23.75
CA SER A 539 8.65 16.27 24.28
C SER A 539 7.52 16.31 23.25
N ASP A 540 6.70 15.26 23.29
CA ASP A 540 5.39 15.23 22.63
C ASP A 540 4.38 14.65 23.62
N GLU A 541 3.33 15.43 23.90
CA GLU A 541 2.29 15.09 24.88
C GLU A 541 1.01 14.59 24.19
N PHE A 542 0.99 14.49 22.85
CA PHE A 542 -0.12 13.92 22.06
C PHE A 542 -1.55 14.46 22.31
N ASN A 543 -1.67 15.59 23.02
CA ASN A 543 -2.93 16.18 23.46
C ASN A 543 -3.86 16.67 22.34
N THR A 544 -3.34 16.80 21.12
CA THR A 544 -4.15 17.25 19.97
C THR A 544 -4.84 16.04 19.36
N ASN A 545 -6.15 15.91 19.57
CA ASN A 545 -6.97 14.81 19.04
C ASN A 545 -7.03 14.80 17.50
N GLY A 546 -7.06 13.60 16.92
CA GLY A 546 -7.18 13.40 15.48
C GLY A 546 -5.93 13.78 14.68
N ARG A 547 -4.74 13.81 15.32
CA ARG A 547 -3.48 13.88 14.58
C ARG A 547 -3.34 12.65 13.69
N SER A 548 -2.89 12.91 12.48
CA SER A 548 -2.62 11.91 11.47
C SER A 548 -1.11 11.77 11.32
N PHE A 549 -0.66 10.53 11.13
CA PHE A 549 0.76 10.17 11.09
C PHE A 549 1.15 9.53 9.76
N TYR A 550 0.38 9.79 8.70
CA TYR A 550 0.76 9.34 7.36
C TYR A 550 2.07 10.00 6.92
N PRO A 551 2.80 9.38 5.97
CA PRO A 551 4.06 9.92 5.47
C PRO A 551 3.96 11.40 5.08
N GLY A 552 4.83 12.22 5.67
CA GLY A 552 4.89 13.67 5.45
C GLY A 552 3.86 14.55 6.20
N GLU A 553 2.93 13.99 6.99
CA GLU A 553 1.90 14.79 7.67
C GLU A 553 2.32 15.32 9.05
N ASP A 554 3.14 14.57 9.79
CA ASP A 554 3.66 14.98 11.11
C ASP A 554 5.16 15.33 11.05
N PRO A 555 5.60 16.41 11.71
CA PRO A 555 6.99 16.87 11.66
C PRO A 555 7.99 15.98 12.40
N PHE A 556 7.55 15.19 13.39
CA PHE A 556 8.45 14.37 14.23
C PHE A 556 8.21 12.89 14.07
N TRP A 557 6.99 12.50 13.70
CA TRP A 557 6.58 11.11 13.65
C TRP A 557 6.10 10.68 12.27
N GLU A 558 6.23 9.40 11.96
CA GLU A 558 5.72 8.79 10.74
C GLU A 558 5.30 7.35 11.02
N ALA A 559 4.04 7.02 10.73
CA ALA A 559 3.56 5.65 10.79
C ALA A 559 3.91 4.92 9.49
N VAL A 560 4.37 3.67 9.62
CA VAL A 560 4.79 2.86 8.47
C VAL A 560 3.63 2.08 7.87
N ASP A 561 3.71 1.85 6.56
CA ASP A 561 2.79 1.02 5.77
C ASP A 561 3.58 -0.18 5.21
N LEU A 562 3.71 -1.26 6.00
CA LEU A 562 4.51 -2.45 5.64
C LEU A 562 4.14 -3.70 6.45
N HIS A 563 4.49 -4.88 5.92
CA HIS A 563 4.57 -6.12 6.71
C HIS A 563 5.92 -6.21 7.40
N TYR A 564 5.93 -6.33 8.73
CA TYR A 564 7.14 -6.53 9.50
C TYR A 564 7.57 -8.01 9.46
N TRP A 565 8.08 -8.41 8.29
CA TRP A 565 8.40 -9.79 7.95
C TRP A 565 9.56 -10.36 8.75
N ALA A 566 10.48 -9.52 9.23
CA ALA A 566 11.67 -9.95 9.99
C ALA A 566 11.30 -10.82 11.20
N THR A 567 10.13 -10.57 11.77
CA THR A 567 9.59 -11.28 12.93
C THR A 567 8.35 -12.10 12.56
N ASN A 568 8.00 -12.24 11.29
CA ASN A 568 6.79 -12.95 10.83
C ASN A 568 5.50 -12.49 11.50
N ASN A 569 5.26 -11.17 11.52
CA ASN A 569 4.05 -10.61 12.12
C ASN A 569 2.77 -11.13 11.47
N PHE A 570 1.71 -11.28 12.27
CA PHE A 570 0.40 -11.70 11.78
C PHE A 570 -0.40 -10.55 11.17
N GLU A 571 -0.04 -9.33 11.54
CA GLU A 571 -0.65 -8.09 11.10
C GLU A 571 0.18 -7.37 10.03
N TRP A 572 -0.53 -6.56 9.24
CA TRP A 572 0.08 -5.49 8.46
C TRP A 572 0.15 -4.23 9.33
N TYR A 573 1.29 -3.52 9.33
CA TYR A 573 1.34 -2.19 9.94
C TYR A 573 0.76 -1.18 8.97
N ASP A 574 -0.29 -0.49 9.40
CA ASP A 574 -1.02 0.51 8.61
C ASP A 574 -1.07 1.85 9.37
N PRO A 575 -0.75 2.99 8.74
CA PRO A 575 -0.90 4.32 9.34
C PRO A 575 -2.29 4.60 9.94
N ALA A 576 -3.36 4.00 9.40
CA ALA A 576 -4.72 4.12 9.93
C ALA A 576 -4.90 3.54 11.34
N ALA A 577 -3.98 2.67 11.79
CA ALA A 577 -4.00 2.10 13.13
C ALA A 577 -3.37 3.02 14.19
N VAL A 578 -2.77 4.13 13.78
CA VAL A 578 -2.05 5.07 14.65
C VAL A 578 -2.72 6.44 14.61
N TYR A 579 -3.21 6.91 15.75
CA TYR A 579 -3.93 8.17 15.83
C TYR A 579 -3.90 8.72 17.26
N THR A 580 -4.19 10.01 17.44
CA THR A 580 -4.35 10.58 18.78
C THR A 580 -5.82 10.72 19.19
N ARG A 581 -6.11 10.37 20.43
CA ARG A 581 -7.45 10.51 21.03
C ARG A 581 -7.36 10.59 22.54
N ASP A 582 -8.23 11.42 23.13
CA ASP A 582 -8.38 11.56 24.59
C ASP A 582 -7.05 11.89 25.29
N GLY A 583 -6.27 12.80 24.70
CA GLY A 583 -5.01 13.27 25.27
C GLY A 583 -3.80 12.38 25.00
N SER A 584 -3.96 11.24 24.32
CA SER A 584 -2.89 10.26 24.15
C SER A 584 -2.76 9.78 22.70
N LEU A 585 -1.57 9.27 22.36
CA LEU A 585 -1.33 8.50 21.14
C LEU A 585 -1.89 7.09 21.34
N ARG A 586 -2.64 6.60 20.35
CA ARG A 586 -3.25 5.27 20.31
C ARG A 586 -2.63 4.48 19.16
N ILE A 587 -2.09 3.31 19.50
CA ILE A 587 -1.65 2.31 18.53
C ILE A 587 -2.62 1.13 18.66
N ARG A 588 -3.48 0.97 17.66
CA ARG A 588 -4.54 -0.04 17.65
C ARG A 588 -4.10 -1.29 16.91
N LEU A 589 -4.56 -2.42 17.40
CA LEU A 589 -4.41 -3.71 16.77
C LEU A 589 -5.79 -4.37 16.66
N ASP A 590 -6.26 -4.59 15.44
CA ASP A 590 -7.60 -5.11 15.19
C ASP A 590 -7.65 -6.21 14.15
N GLN A 591 -8.70 -7.03 14.23
CA GLN A 591 -8.97 -8.08 13.26
C GLN A 591 -9.55 -7.46 11.98
N HIS A 592 -8.64 -7.01 11.12
CA HIS A 592 -8.96 -6.35 9.86
C HIS A 592 -8.22 -7.07 8.73
N PRO A 593 -8.92 -7.80 7.85
CA PRO A 593 -8.27 -8.47 6.73
C PRO A 593 -7.68 -7.48 5.73
N GLU A 594 -6.36 -7.46 5.62
CA GLU A 594 -5.63 -6.52 4.76
C GLU A 594 -4.32 -7.13 4.27
N HIS A 595 -3.92 -6.82 3.03
CA HIS A 595 -2.66 -7.31 2.45
C HIS A 595 -2.43 -8.84 2.52
N ASN A 596 -3.52 -9.64 2.53
CA ASN A 596 -3.54 -11.10 2.75
C ASN A 596 -3.17 -11.57 4.18
N LEU A 597 -3.19 -10.65 5.14
CA LEU A 597 -3.11 -10.90 6.57
C LEU A 597 -4.48 -10.68 7.21
N ASN A 598 -4.67 -11.19 8.43
CA ASN A 598 -5.97 -11.16 9.11
C ASN A 598 -6.11 -10.00 10.11
N PHE A 599 -5.01 -9.30 10.36
CA PHE A 599 -4.91 -8.28 11.39
C PHE A 599 -4.26 -7.03 10.81
N ARG A 600 -4.61 -5.89 11.40
CA ARG A 600 -3.97 -4.60 11.18
C ARG A 600 -3.44 -4.10 12.51
N GLY A 601 -2.18 -3.68 12.53
CA GLY A 601 -1.52 -3.06 13.69
C GLY A 601 -0.90 -1.72 13.32
N GLY A 602 -0.18 -1.11 14.26
CA GLY A 602 0.52 0.15 14.02
C GLY A 602 1.97 0.13 14.50
N MET A 603 2.83 0.79 13.72
CA MET A 603 4.21 1.14 14.11
C MET A 603 4.47 2.58 13.67
N ILE A 604 4.99 3.40 14.58
CA ILE A 604 5.33 4.80 14.36
C ILE A 604 6.81 5.04 14.70
N GLN A 605 7.48 5.84 13.88
CA GLN A 605 8.93 6.05 13.94
C GLN A 605 9.24 7.55 13.89
N SER A 606 10.29 7.98 14.59
CA SER A 606 10.87 9.32 14.43
C SER A 606 12.04 9.36 13.41
N TRP A 607 12.17 8.31 12.61
CA TRP A 607 13.29 8.09 11.69
C TRP A 607 13.54 9.30 10.79
N ASN A 608 14.79 9.76 10.77
CA ASN A 608 15.26 10.93 10.02
C ASN A 608 14.50 12.25 10.29
N LYS A 609 13.67 12.32 11.34
CA LYS A 609 12.94 13.52 11.77
C LYS A 609 13.45 14.03 13.11
N PHE A 610 13.50 13.15 14.10
CA PHE A 610 14.10 13.42 15.40
C PHE A 610 14.97 12.24 15.82
N CYS A 611 16.23 12.55 16.13
CA CYS A 611 17.19 11.60 16.67
C CYS A 611 17.91 12.23 17.84
N PHE A 612 18.46 11.42 18.74
CA PHE A 612 19.27 11.93 19.82
C PHE A 612 20.47 11.03 20.11
N ARG A 613 21.52 11.63 20.65
CA ARG A 613 22.73 10.94 21.12
C ARG A 613 22.93 11.18 22.59
N ASN A 614 23.11 10.09 23.35
CA ASN A 614 23.23 10.10 24.82
C ASN A 614 22.03 10.75 25.50
N GLY A 615 21.60 10.20 26.64
CA GLY A 615 20.49 10.76 27.39
C GLY A 615 19.48 9.71 27.83
N ILE A 616 18.32 10.21 28.27
CA ILE A 616 17.22 9.42 28.80
C ILE A 616 16.04 9.55 27.85
N LEU A 617 15.59 8.43 27.28
CA LEU A 617 14.27 8.32 26.68
C LEU A 617 13.31 7.81 27.74
N ALA A 618 12.29 8.60 28.08
CA ALA A 618 11.23 8.25 29.01
C ALA A 618 9.88 8.32 28.31
N VAL A 619 9.04 7.31 28.53
CA VAL A 619 7.72 7.21 27.93
C VAL A 619 6.70 6.78 28.98
N SER A 620 5.52 7.41 28.97
CA SER A 620 4.40 7.03 29.82
C SER A 620 3.36 6.24 29.02
N VAL A 621 3.13 5.00 29.43
CA VAL A 621 2.45 3.98 28.61
C VAL A 621 1.37 3.25 29.41
N GLN A 622 0.27 2.96 28.73
CA GLN A 622 -0.74 1.99 29.12
C GLN A 622 -0.63 0.79 28.16
N LEU A 623 -0.31 -0.38 28.70
CA LEU A 623 -0.09 -1.60 27.92
C LEU A 623 -1.42 -2.21 27.44
N PRO A 624 -1.49 -2.84 26.27
CA PRO A 624 -2.73 -3.39 25.72
C PRO A 624 -3.14 -4.73 26.34
N GLY A 625 -4.44 -5.01 26.35
CA GLY A 625 -4.99 -6.34 26.58
C GLY A 625 -5.09 -6.70 28.05
N PHE A 626 -4.61 -7.90 28.42
CA PHE A 626 -4.73 -8.44 29.77
C PHE A 626 -3.36 -8.69 30.38
N ALA A 627 -3.23 -8.43 31.68
CA ALA A 627 -1.97 -8.67 32.40
C ALA A 627 -1.56 -10.17 32.45
N ASP A 628 -2.48 -11.09 32.17
CA ASP A 628 -2.31 -12.54 32.33
C ASP A 628 -2.46 -13.36 31.03
N VAL A 629 -2.64 -12.69 29.87
CA VAL A 629 -2.81 -13.31 28.55
C VAL A 629 -1.63 -12.98 27.64
N ALA A 630 -0.93 -14.02 27.18
CA ALA A 630 0.22 -13.89 26.28
C ALA A 630 -0.19 -13.78 24.81
N GLY A 631 0.58 -13.02 24.02
CA GLY A 631 0.49 -13.04 22.56
C GLY A 631 0.59 -11.67 21.89
N LEU A 632 0.32 -10.59 22.60
CA LEU A 632 0.53 -9.23 22.10
C LEU A 632 2.01 -8.84 22.25
N TRP A 633 2.51 -8.02 21.32
CA TRP A 633 3.86 -7.46 21.31
C TRP A 633 3.81 -5.92 21.28
N PRO A 634 3.53 -5.28 22.44
CA PRO A 634 3.77 -3.86 22.62
C PRO A 634 5.25 -3.60 22.91
N ALA A 635 5.88 -2.73 22.12
CA ALA A 635 7.29 -2.43 22.25
C ALA A 635 7.59 -0.93 22.06
N ILE A 636 8.59 -0.47 22.80
CA ILE A 636 9.18 0.85 22.69
C ILE A 636 10.70 0.68 22.70
N TRP A 637 11.33 1.15 21.64
CA TRP A 637 12.74 0.91 21.41
C TRP A 637 13.34 2.03 20.56
N MET A 638 14.66 2.02 20.47
CA MET A 638 15.41 3.00 19.70
C MET A 638 16.47 2.31 18.86
N MET A 639 16.71 2.85 17.67
CA MET A 639 17.63 2.27 16.70
C MET A 639 18.51 3.35 16.04
N GLY A 640 19.72 3.00 15.61
CA GLY A 640 20.60 3.94 14.91
C GLY A 640 20.05 4.35 13.54
N ASN A 641 20.09 5.66 13.23
CA ASN A 641 19.43 6.28 12.05
C ASN A 641 19.88 5.74 10.68
N LEU A 642 21.06 5.12 10.60
CA LEU A 642 21.56 4.52 9.36
C LEU A 642 20.80 3.27 8.92
N GLY A 643 20.00 2.67 9.79
CA GLY A 643 19.02 1.64 9.41
C GLY A 643 17.60 2.15 9.63
N ARG A 644 16.63 1.62 8.89
CA ARG A 644 15.22 1.91 9.09
C ARG A 644 14.47 0.61 9.39
N ALA A 645 13.81 0.55 10.54
CA ALA A 645 13.06 -0.62 10.97
C ALA A 645 11.97 -0.97 9.96
N GLY A 646 11.93 -2.22 9.51
CA GLY A 646 11.03 -2.72 8.46
C GLY A 646 11.63 -2.69 7.05
N TYR A 647 12.80 -2.06 6.85
CA TYR A 647 13.46 -1.92 5.56
C TYR A 647 14.74 -2.76 5.51
N GLY A 648 14.60 -4.05 5.17
CA GLY A 648 15.64 -5.07 5.32
C GLY A 648 16.98 -4.75 4.64
N ALA A 649 16.96 -4.18 3.43
CA ALA A 649 18.18 -3.79 2.73
C ALA A 649 19.04 -2.81 3.56
N THR A 650 18.40 -1.87 4.26
CA THR A 650 19.10 -0.88 5.09
C THR A 650 19.72 -1.50 6.33
N LEU A 651 19.08 -2.54 6.87
CA LEU A 651 19.47 -3.26 8.09
C LEU A 651 20.58 -4.28 7.83
N GLN A 652 20.68 -4.84 6.61
CA GLN A 652 21.67 -5.85 6.29
C GLN A 652 23.09 -5.32 6.48
N GLY A 653 23.79 -5.90 7.47
CA GLY A 653 25.16 -5.55 7.84
C GLY A 653 25.31 -4.21 8.58
N THR A 654 24.22 -3.54 8.96
CA THR A 654 24.24 -2.36 9.85
C THR A 654 23.64 -2.71 11.19
N TRP A 655 22.51 -3.42 11.20
CA TRP A 655 21.91 -3.99 12.40
C TRP A 655 22.48 -5.40 12.67
N PRO A 656 22.70 -5.79 13.94
CA PRO A 656 22.62 -5.01 15.17
C PRO A 656 24.01 -4.46 15.58
N TYR A 657 24.87 -4.06 14.64
CA TYR A 657 26.26 -3.74 14.99
C TYR A 657 26.38 -2.53 15.91
N SER A 658 27.32 -2.59 16.86
CA SER A 658 27.80 -1.43 17.63
C SER A 658 29.30 -1.55 17.80
N TYR A 659 30.03 -1.27 16.72
CA TYR A 659 31.44 -1.64 16.60
C TYR A 659 32.26 -0.68 15.74
N ASP A 660 33.41 -0.27 16.26
CA ASP A 660 34.37 0.67 15.62
C ASP A 660 35.81 0.15 15.80
N VAL A 661 36.01 -1.15 15.55
CA VAL A 661 37.33 -1.78 15.54
C VAL A 661 37.50 -2.53 14.22
N CYS A 662 38.68 -2.44 13.63
CA CYS A 662 38.99 -3.20 12.43
C CYS A 662 39.63 -4.55 12.80
N ASP A 663 38.80 -5.59 12.88
CA ASP A 663 39.22 -6.97 13.07
C ASP A 663 38.17 -7.97 12.53
N VAL A 664 38.32 -9.24 12.92
CA VAL A 664 37.46 -10.35 12.47
C VAL A 664 35.98 -10.17 12.82
N GLY A 665 35.64 -9.34 13.83
CA GLY A 665 34.27 -9.01 14.19
C GLY A 665 33.48 -8.31 13.08
N THR A 666 34.19 -7.67 12.13
CA THR A 666 33.59 -6.98 10.99
C THR A 666 33.26 -7.90 9.81
N LEU A 667 33.75 -9.15 9.82
CA LEU A 667 33.66 -10.06 8.69
C LEU A 667 32.38 -10.90 8.74
N MET A 668 32.00 -11.44 7.57
CA MET A 668 30.90 -12.39 7.47
C MET A 668 31.11 -13.56 8.43
N ASN A 669 30.06 -13.93 9.17
CA ASN A 669 30.05 -14.95 10.21
C ASN A 669 31.12 -14.77 11.30
N GLN A 670 31.69 -13.56 11.45
CA GLN A 670 32.86 -13.29 12.29
C GLN A 670 34.02 -14.28 12.04
N THR A 671 34.25 -14.63 10.77
CA THR A 671 35.26 -15.63 10.40
C THR A 671 36.04 -15.21 9.15
N LEU A 672 37.38 -15.23 9.25
CA LEU A 672 38.29 -15.04 8.12
C LEU A 672 38.74 -16.38 7.54
N TYR A 673 38.60 -16.57 6.24
CA TYR A 673 39.14 -17.71 5.50
C TYR A 673 40.26 -17.25 4.56
N ASN A 674 41.42 -17.90 4.62
CA ASN A 674 42.56 -17.65 3.73
C ASN A 674 43.51 -18.87 3.72
N ASP A 675 44.61 -18.79 2.97
CA ASP A 675 45.62 -19.87 2.89
C ASP A 675 46.27 -20.20 4.25
N GLU A 676 46.39 -19.22 5.15
CA GLU A 676 46.90 -19.41 6.52
C GLU A 676 45.85 -20.02 7.47
N HIS A 677 44.57 -19.81 7.16
CA HIS A 677 43.40 -20.20 7.94
C HIS A 677 42.35 -20.89 7.04
N PRO A 678 42.68 -22.04 6.42
CA PRO A 678 41.77 -22.72 5.49
C PRO A 678 40.54 -23.30 6.18
N LYS A 679 40.54 -23.35 7.52
CA LYS A 679 39.43 -23.80 8.37
C LYS A 679 38.75 -22.66 9.13
N GLY A 680 39.05 -21.40 8.80
CA GLY A 680 38.54 -20.22 9.46
C GLY A 680 39.42 -19.73 10.62
N TYR A 681 39.44 -18.42 10.81
CA TYR A 681 39.98 -17.71 11.97
C TYR A 681 38.86 -16.86 12.58
N PRO A 682 38.65 -16.87 13.91
CA PRO A 682 39.44 -17.52 14.97
C PRO A 682 39.51 -19.04 14.85
N LYS A 683 40.62 -19.65 15.31
CA LYS A 683 40.73 -21.12 15.35
C LYS A 683 39.63 -21.67 16.27
N ASP A 684 38.99 -22.75 15.85
CA ASP A 684 37.89 -23.40 16.57
C ASP A 684 36.63 -22.54 16.72
N VAL A 685 36.22 -21.80 15.68
CA VAL A 685 34.89 -21.12 15.60
C VAL A 685 33.76 -22.00 16.13
N SER A 686 33.89 -23.29 15.88
CA SER A 686 32.99 -24.35 16.28
C SER A 686 32.82 -24.53 17.82
N THR A 687 33.64 -23.94 18.68
CA THR A 687 33.47 -23.99 20.14
C THR A 687 33.14 -22.62 20.73
N LEU A 688 32.83 -21.64 19.87
CA LEU A 688 32.58 -20.26 20.28
C LEU A 688 31.09 -19.90 20.32
N GLY A 689 30.24 -20.63 19.58
CA GLY A 689 28.83 -20.29 19.39
C GLY A 689 28.00 -20.27 20.67
N GLY A 690 27.16 -19.24 20.82
CA GLY A 690 26.21 -19.07 21.92
C GLY A 690 24.83 -19.68 21.66
N ALA A 691 24.33 -19.65 20.41
CA ALA A 691 23.00 -20.13 20.02
C ALA A 691 22.89 -21.68 20.01
N THR A 692 22.79 -22.31 21.18
CA THR A 692 22.82 -23.77 21.39
C THR A 692 21.74 -24.52 20.62
N VAL A 693 20.47 -24.08 20.67
CA VAL A 693 19.35 -24.74 19.98
C VAL A 693 19.53 -24.75 18.48
N PHE A 694 19.84 -23.60 17.88
CA PHE A 694 20.06 -23.50 16.44
C PHE A 694 21.26 -24.36 16.00
N ASN A 695 22.36 -24.27 16.73
CA ASN A 695 23.58 -25.02 16.46
C ASN A 695 23.34 -26.54 16.53
N ALA A 696 22.55 -27.00 17.50
CA ALA A 696 22.14 -28.40 17.62
C ALA A 696 21.22 -28.83 16.46
N GLN A 697 20.21 -28.03 16.13
CA GLN A 697 19.25 -28.33 15.06
C GLN A 697 19.90 -28.39 13.67
N HIS A 698 20.86 -27.51 13.41
CA HIS A 698 21.49 -27.36 12.10
C HIS A 698 22.87 -28.01 11.99
N GLU A 699 23.28 -28.78 13.01
CA GLU A 699 24.59 -29.44 13.05
C GLU A 699 25.74 -28.47 12.73
N THR A 700 25.63 -27.26 13.28
CA THR A 700 26.58 -26.16 13.08
C THR A 700 27.03 -25.66 14.43
N ARG A 701 28.08 -24.86 14.44
CA ARG A 701 28.64 -24.25 15.65
C ARG A 701 29.14 -22.84 15.35
N SER A 702 28.43 -22.13 14.47
CA SER A 702 28.79 -20.76 14.11
C SER A 702 28.61 -19.83 15.30
N LEU A 703 29.52 -18.87 15.44
CA LEU A 703 29.34 -17.78 16.39
C LEU A 703 28.24 -16.84 15.90
N SER A 704 28.29 -16.46 14.62
CA SER A 704 27.35 -15.56 13.96
C SER A 704 27.02 -16.05 12.56
N PHE A 705 25.83 -15.69 12.07
CA PHE A 705 25.40 -15.80 10.67
C PHE A 705 25.20 -14.42 10.01
N LEU A 706 25.75 -13.37 10.61
CA LEU A 706 25.68 -12.02 10.03
C LEU A 706 26.53 -11.91 8.75
N PRO A 707 26.09 -11.07 7.79
CA PRO A 707 26.81 -10.82 6.54
C PRO A 707 28.15 -10.09 6.74
N GLY A 708 28.49 -9.70 7.97
CA GLY A 708 29.58 -8.78 8.28
C GLY A 708 29.08 -7.35 8.40
N GLN A 709 29.88 -6.49 9.03
CA GLN A 709 29.55 -5.10 9.19
C GLN A 709 29.78 -4.37 7.87
N LYS A 710 28.69 -3.96 7.22
CA LYS A 710 28.68 -3.26 5.91
C LYS A 710 29.48 -1.96 5.97
N LEU A 711 29.26 -1.18 7.03
CA LEU A 711 29.87 0.13 7.26
C LEU A 711 30.97 0.02 8.33
N SER A 712 31.91 -0.88 8.12
CA SER A 712 32.95 -1.17 9.11
C SER A 712 34.14 -0.19 9.03
N ARG A 713 34.91 -0.14 10.12
CA ARG A 713 36.22 0.53 10.15
C ARG A 713 37.21 -0.02 9.11
N CYS A 714 37.09 -1.29 8.76
CA CYS A 714 37.93 -1.97 7.77
C CYS A 714 37.58 -1.64 6.30
N THR A 715 36.57 -0.81 6.06
CA THR A 715 36.12 -0.47 4.71
C THR A 715 37.25 0.23 3.93
N CYS A 716 37.50 -0.21 2.70
CA CYS A 716 38.57 0.32 1.86
C CYS A 716 38.34 1.78 1.47
N LYS A 717 39.44 2.53 1.30
CA LYS A 717 39.37 3.96 0.93
C LYS A 717 38.70 4.14 -0.43
N GLY A 718 37.74 5.06 -0.51
CA GLY A 718 37.01 5.37 -1.75
C GLY A 718 35.78 4.50 -1.98
N GLU A 719 35.52 3.55 -1.09
CA GLU A 719 34.25 2.83 -1.03
C GLU A 719 33.15 3.69 -0.38
N ASP A 720 31.91 3.28 -0.58
CA ASP A 720 30.74 3.95 -0.05
C ASP A 720 30.64 3.77 1.47
N HIS A 721 30.85 4.85 2.22
CA HIS A 721 30.89 4.83 3.68
C HIS A 721 30.52 6.20 4.30
N PRO A 722 29.60 6.27 5.29
CA PRO A 722 29.22 7.54 5.93
C PRO A 722 30.16 8.00 7.05
N GLY A 723 30.93 7.09 7.65
CA GLY A 723 31.86 7.42 8.73
C GLY A 723 32.93 8.44 8.29
N PRO A 724 33.33 9.39 9.16
CA PRO A 724 34.47 10.26 8.87
C PRO A 724 35.76 9.46 8.64
N TRP A 725 36.61 9.90 7.72
CA TRP A 725 37.90 9.29 7.45
C TRP A 725 38.95 9.76 8.47
N ASP A 726 39.54 8.82 9.22
CA ASP A 726 40.69 9.08 10.07
C ASP A 726 41.97 9.02 9.22
N ALA A 727 42.49 10.20 8.87
CA ALA A 727 43.72 10.33 8.08
C ALA A 727 44.97 9.77 8.78
N LYS A 728 44.98 9.60 10.11
CA LYS A 728 46.11 9.02 10.84
C LYS A 728 46.05 7.50 10.82
N ALA A 729 44.88 6.93 11.08
CA ALA A 729 44.68 5.49 11.05
C ALA A 729 44.59 4.94 9.60
N GLN A 730 44.31 5.80 8.61
CA GLN A 730 43.95 5.39 7.25
C GLN A 730 42.73 4.45 7.24
N GLU A 731 41.76 4.74 8.10
CA GLU A 731 40.55 3.93 8.32
C GLU A 731 39.34 4.84 8.48
N PHE A 732 38.13 4.31 8.25
CA PHE A 732 36.89 5.01 8.57
C PHE A 732 36.51 4.85 10.04
N VAL A 733 35.76 5.79 10.61
CA VAL A 733 35.02 5.51 11.86
C VAL A 733 33.91 4.51 11.53
N GLY A 734 33.90 3.34 12.17
CA GLY A 734 32.87 2.31 11.96
C GLY A 734 31.47 2.80 12.33
N ARG A 735 30.49 2.48 11.49
CA ARG A 735 29.10 2.92 11.59
C ARG A 735 28.14 1.75 11.54
N ALA A 736 26.94 1.92 12.11
CA ALA A 736 25.97 0.85 12.24
C ALA A 736 24.56 1.36 12.59
N ALA A 737 23.66 0.42 12.88
CA ALA A 737 22.30 0.68 13.35
C ALA A 737 21.96 -0.25 14.53
N PRO A 738 22.54 -0.01 15.72
CA PRO A 738 22.28 -0.81 16.91
C PRO A 738 20.88 -0.55 17.48
N GLU A 739 20.42 -1.43 18.37
CA GLU A 739 19.07 -1.42 18.94
C GLU A 739 19.11 -1.48 20.48
N ILE A 740 18.38 -0.58 21.13
CA ILE A 740 18.16 -0.58 22.59
C ILE A 740 16.65 -0.54 22.85
N ASP A 741 16.16 -1.53 23.58
CA ASP A 741 14.76 -1.63 23.96
C ASP A 741 14.53 -0.88 25.27
N VAL A 742 13.64 0.11 25.27
CA VAL A 742 13.11 0.67 26.53
C VAL A 742 12.31 -0.42 27.23
N PHE A 743 11.45 -1.08 26.46
CA PHE A 743 10.89 -2.38 26.80
C PHE A 743 10.28 -3.09 25.58
N GLU A 744 10.21 -4.40 25.68
CA GLU A 744 9.25 -5.25 24.98
C GLU A 744 8.41 -5.97 26.05
N ALA A 745 7.07 -5.81 26.03
CA ALA A 745 6.26 -6.44 27.07
C ALA A 745 5.95 -7.90 26.72
N GLN A 746 5.92 -8.73 27.74
CA GLN A 746 5.62 -10.15 27.65
C GLN A 746 4.82 -10.60 28.88
N VAL A 747 4.15 -11.74 28.78
CA VAL A 747 3.45 -12.36 29.91
C VAL A 747 4.15 -13.66 30.28
N ALA A 748 4.57 -13.78 31.53
CA ALA A 748 5.26 -14.96 32.05
C ALA A 748 4.53 -15.53 33.28
N GLY A 749 4.60 -16.85 33.45
CA GLY A 749 4.04 -17.55 34.60
C GLY A 749 4.95 -17.44 35.82
N ILE A 750 4.56 -16.66 36.83
CA ILE A 750 5.29 -16.47 38.08
C ILE A 750 4.50 -17.11 39.22
N ASN A 751 5.09 -18.09 39.92
CA ASN A 751 4.40 -18.81 41.00
C ASN A 751 3.03 -19.40 40.57
N ASN A 752 2.95 -19.98 39.36
CA ASN A 752 1.72 -20.46 38.72
C ASN A 752 0.65 -19.39 38.42
N VAL A 753 1.02 -18.10 38.44
CA VAL A 753 0.15 -16.98 38.05
C VAL A 753 0.80 -16.19 36.94
N ASN A 754 0.10 -16.05 35.81
CA ASN A 754 0.59 -15.23 34.71
C ASN A 754 0.56 -13.75 35.10
N LYS A 755 1.67 -13.06 34.85
CA LYS A 755 1.80 -11.62 35.08
C LYS A 755 2.56 -10.96 33.93
N ILE A 756 2.28 -9.69 33.71
CA ILE A 756 2.97 -8.90 32.70
C ILE A 756 4.34 -8.46 33.20
N GLN A 757 5.34 -8.66 32.36
CA GLN A 757 6.73 -8.29 32.55
C GLN A 757 7.22 -7.55 31.31
N VAL A 758 8.38 -6.93 31.42
CA VAL A 758 9.07 -6.26 30.33
C VAL A 758 10.47 -6.85 30.18
N SER A 759 10.82 -7.20 28.94
CA SER A 759 12.20 -7.42 28.50
C SER A 759 12.81 -6.07 28.18
N GLN A 760 13.94 -5.75 28.79
CA GLN A 760 14.69 -4.53 28.54
C GLN A 760 16.07 -4.95 28.06
N SER A 761 16.46 -4.54 26.87
CA SER A 761 17.56 -5.19 26.17
C SER A 761 18.44 -4.22 25.38
N PHE A 762 19.70 -4.61 25.21
CA PHE A 762 20.62 -4.01 24.25
C PHE A 762 21.12 -5.09 23.30
N GLN A 763 20.74 -4.98 22.04
CA GLN A 763 21.13 -5.91 20.99
C GLN A 763 22.39 -5.42 20.30
N LEU A 764 23.37 -6.31 20.12
CA LEU A 764 24.65 -5.94 19.56
C LEU A 764 25.31 -7.02 18.70
N ALA A 765 26.13 -6.57 17.76
CA ALA A 765 27.17 -7.32 17.08
C ALA A 765 28.48 -6.51 17.06
N PRO A 766 29.66 -7.14 16.98
CA PRO A 766 29.91 -8.58 16.92
C PRO A 766 29.74 -9.29 18.27
N TYR A 767 29.68 -10.61 18.23
CA TYR A 767 29.42 -11.42 19.41
C TYR A 767 30.70 -11.86 20.10
N ASN A 768 30.62 -12.02 21.42
CA ASN A 768 31.68 -12.66 22.18
C ASN A 768 31.41 -14.16 22.39
N TRP A 769 32.43 -14.86 22.88
CA TRP A 769 32.38 -16.29 23.17
C TRP A 769 31.16 -16.64 24.03
N GLN A 770 30.35 -17.58 23.53
CA GLN A 770 29.12 -18.09 24.16
C GLN A 770 28.10 -17.02 24.56
N TYR A 771 28.15 -15.85 23.93
CA TYR A 771 27.31 -14.69 24.29
C TYR A 771 27.43 -14.29 25.77
N ASN A 772 28.58 -14.61 26.39
CA ASN A 772 28.75 -14.49 27.83
C ASN A 772 29.03 -13.05 28.26
N ILE A 773 28.07 -12.46 28.97
CA ILE A 773 28.10 -11.06 29.44
C ILE A 773 29.14 -10.83 30.55
N THR A 774 29.57 -11.89 31.25
CA THR A 774 30.43 -11.83 32.44
C THR A 774 31.90 -12.21 32.17
N HIS A 775 32.27 -12.37 30.89
CA HIS A 775 33.54 -12.97 30.44
C HIS A 775 34.82 -12.32 31.04
N ALA A 776 34.73 -11.10 31.57
CA ALA A 776 35.83 -10.43 32.28
C ALA A 776 35.76 -10.66 33.81
N ASN A 777 36.46 -11.69 34.29
CA ASN A 777 36.44 -12.17 35.67
C ASN A 777 37.10 -11.24 36.74
N LYS A 778 36.89 -9.91 36.68
CA LYS A 778 37.44 -8.94 37.67
C LYS A 778 36.57 -7.72 38.01
N SER A 779 35.51 -7.43 37.26
CA SER A 779 34.67 -6.24 37.50
C SER A 779 33.19 -6.52 37.25
N LYS A 780 32.31 -5.85 37.99
CA LYS A 780 30.85 -5.95 37.84
C LYS A 780 30.45 -5.52 36.42
N ALA A 781 29.82 -6.40 35.65
CA ALA A 781 29.40 -6.16 34.26
C ALA A 781 28.00 -5.54 34.15
N TYR A 782 27.13 -5.87 35.10
CA TYR A 782 25.77 -5.37 35.21
C TYR A 782 25.33 -5.32 36.67
N ASN A 783 24.20 -4.65 36.95
CA ASN A 783 23.61 -4.56 38.27
C ASN A 783 22.09 -4.55 38.18
N PHE A 784 21.43 -5.30 39.07
CA PHE A 784 19.99 -5.21 39.32
C PHE A 784 19.78 -4.47 40.63
N TYR A 785 18.83 -3.53 40.67
CA TYR A 785 18.54 -2.76 41.89
C TYR A 785 17.79 -3.60 42.92
N GLU A 786 16.85 -4.43 42.46
CA GLU A 786 16.07 -5.36 43.30
C GLU A 786 16.08 -6.75 42.66
N TRP A 787 17.17 -7.50 42.81
CA TRP A 787 17.25 -8.84 42.22
C TRP A 787 16.25 -9.82 42.86
N ASP A 788 15.51 -10.54 42.03
CA ASP A 788 14.62 -11.65 42.38
C ASP A 788 14.40 -12.55 41.15
N GLU A 789 14.70 -13.85 41.29
CA GLU A 789 14.58 -14.86 40.23
C GLU A 789 13.21 -14.86 39.53
N ASN A 790 12.16 -14.41 40.22
CA ASN A 790 10.80 -14.40 39.70
C ASN A 790 10.37 -13.06 39.11
N THR A 791 11.01 -11.94 39.48
CA THR A 791 10.50 -10.59 39.16
C THR A 791 11.51 -9.68 38.49
N SER A 792 12.80 -9.81 38.81
CA SER A 792 13.86 -8.98 38.25
C SER A 792 15.18 -9.76 38.17
N HIS A 793 15.50 -10.24 36.97
CA HIS A 793 16.63 -11.13 36.74
C HIS A 793 17.16 -11.00 35.31
N ILE A 794 18.35 -11.54 35.07
CA ILE A 794 18.93 -11.61 33.74
C ILE A 794 18.07 -12.54 32.87
N ASN A 795 17.75 -12.12 31.65
CA ASN A 795 16.99 -12.97 30.75
C ASN A 795 17.83 -14.20 30.38
N SER A 796 17.19 -15.37 30.34
CA SER A 796 17.82 -16.60 29.85
C SER A 796 18.05 -16.56 28.34
N TYR A 797 17.30 -15.74 27.60
CA TYR A 797 17.57 -15.43 26.21
C TYR A 797 18.70 -14.41 26.10
N ASN A 798 19.81 -14.82 25.46
CA ASN A 798 21.01 -14.00 25.25
C ASN A 798 21.32 -13.74 23.77
N GLY A 799 20.37 -14.04 22.89
CA GLY A 799 20.47 -13.80 21.44
C GLY A 799 20.25 -15.05 20.59
N GLU A 800 20.44 -14.88 19.29
CA GLU A 800 20.38 -15.90 18.26
C GLU A 800 21.52 -15.70 17.24
N ILE A 801 21.51 -16.43 16.12
CA ILE A 801 22.62 -16.37 15.14
C ILE A 801 22.77 -15.00 14.44
N THR A 802 21.72 -14.17 14.46
CA THR A 802 21.64 -12.83 13.85
C THR A 802 21.80 -11.71 14.87
N GLN A 803 21.76 -11.99 16.18
CA GLN A 803 21.98 -10.99 17.23
C GLN A 803 22.52 -11.59 18.53
N GLN A 804 23.40 -10.88 19.24
CA GLN A 804 23.58 -11.10 20.66
C GLN A 804 22.68 -10.11 21.40
N SER A 805 22.00 -10.54 22.47
CA SER A 805 21.15 -9.67 23.30
C SER A 805 21.64 -9.64 24.74
N LEU A 806 21.83 -8.44 25.28
CA LEU A 806 22.03 -8.19 26.70
C LEU A 806 20.68 -7.82 27.30
N SER A 807 19.94 -8.80 27.80
CA SER A 807 18.53 -8.63 28.22
C SER A 807 18.34 -8.88 29.71
N GLY A 808 17.52 -8.04 30.34
CA GLY A 808 17.03 -8.19 31.71
C GLY A 808 15.50 -8.16 31.72
N ILE A 809 14.90 -9.06 32.50
CA ILE A 809 13.46 -9.13 32.71
C ILE A 809 13.11 -8.39 33.99
N ASN A 810 12.09 -7.54 33.93
CA ASN A 810 11.57 -6.79 35.07
C ASN A 810 10.04 -6.81 35.09
N MET A 811 9.45 -6.70 36.28
CA MET A 811 8.00 -6.56 36.40
C MET A 811 7.51 -5.25 35.78
N ALA A 812 6.47 -5.34 34.97
CA ALA A 812 5.72 -4.18 34.48
C ALA A 812 4.64 -3.78 35.50
N SER A 813 4.05 -2.59 35.32
CA SER A 813 2.86 -2.23 36.10
C SER A 813 1.72 -3.19 35.78
N GLN A 814 1.13 -3.76 36.83
CA GLN A 814 -0.04 -4.63 36.69
C GLN A 814 -1.36 -3.83 36.61
N GLN A 815 -1.28 -2.51 36.81
CA GLN A 815 -2.44 -1.61 36.85
C GLN A 815 -2.56 -0.79 35.56
N ALA A 816 -1.43 -0.39 34.95
CA ALA A 816 -1.40 0.39 33.72
C ALA A 816 -1.64 -0.48 32.47
N VAL A 817 -2.81 -1.12 32.41
CA VAL A 817 -3.22 -2.04 31.33
C VAL A 817 -4.59 -1.63 30.78
N GLN A 818 -4.72 -1.54 29.47
CA GLN A 818 -5.95 -1.22 28.74
C GLN A 818 -6.69 -2.51 28.35
N TYR A 819 -7.69 -2.88 29.15
CA TYR A 819 -8.50 -4.07 28.91
C TYR A 819 -9.50 -3.92 27.76
N VAL A 820 -10.08 -2.73 27.60
CA VAL A 820 -11.11 -2.44 26.60
C VAL A 820 -10.58 -1.38 25.64
N ALA A 821 -10.49 -1.72 24.37
CA ALA A 821 -10.19 -0.73 23.34
C ALA A 821 -11.29 0.33 23.27
N ASN A 822 -10.88 1.56 23.01
CA ASN A 822 -11.69 2.77 23.05
C ASN A 822 -12.17 3.22 24.42
N ASP A 823 -11.71 2.63 25.52
CA ASP A 823 -11.99 3.17 26.85
C ASP A 823 -11.40 4.60 26.99
N THR A 824 -12.19 5.50 27.57
CA THR A 824 -11.85 6.91 27.77
C THR A 824 -11.17 7.15 29.11
N ASP A 825 -10.90 6.11 29.88
CA ASP A 825 -10.27 6.19 31.19
C ASP A 825 -8.77 6.53 31.07
N THR A 826 -8.45 7.74 30.62
CA THR A 826 -7.08 8.28 30.59
C THR A 826 -6.77 9.18 31.79
N GLU A 827 -7.79 9.61 32.53
CA GLU A 827 -7.65 10.57 33.63
C GLU A 827 -7.52 9.92 35.03
N THR A 828 -7.66 8.60 35.15
CA THR A 828 -7.64 7.90 36.45
C THR A 828 -6.21 7.62 36.91
N GLU A 829 -5.94 7.95 38.18
CA GLU A 829 -4.64 7.76 38.80
C GLU A 829 -4.22 6.27 38.76
N GLY A 830 -3.05 5.98 38.14
CA GLY A 830 -2.53 4.62 37.97
C GLY A 830 -2.72 3.98 36.58
N ASN A 831 -3.36 4.68 35.64
CA ASN A 831 -3.64 4.13 34.30
C ASN A 831 -2.41 4.10 33.36
N PHE A 832 -1.38 4.90 33.64
CA PHE A 832 -0.13 4.92 32.88
C PHE A 832 1.06 4.63 33.79
N ALA A 833 2.04 3.89 33.26
CA ALA A 833 3.31 3.59 33.90
C ALA A 833 4.46 4.20 33.10
N ILE A 834 5.51 4.64 33.80
CA ILE A 834 6.68 5.26 33.17
C ILE A 834 7.77 4.21 32.97
N TYR A 835 8.27 4.12 31.75
CA TYR A 835 9.41 3.29 31.39
C TYR A 835 10.50 4.17 30.76
N SER A 836 11.76 3.89 31.08
CA SER A 836 12.86 4.65 30.49
C SER A 836 14.12 3.84 30.25
N ALA A 837 14.91 4.30 29.29
CA ALA A 837 16.27 3.86 29.05
C ALA A 837 17.19 5.09 29.01
N GLU A 838 18.14 5.14 29.95
CA GLU A 838 19.25 6.07 29.97
C GLU A 838 20.47 5.40 29.33
N TYR A 839 21.09 6.05 28.34
CA TYR A 839 22.33 5.52 27.76
C TYR A 839 23.39 6.58 27.53
N LYS A 840 24.64 6.11 27.53
CA LYS A 840 25.81 6.86 27.09
C LYS A 840 26.65 6.01 26.15
N GLY A 841 26.93 6.55 24.97
CA GLY A 841 27.70 5.88 23.92
C GLY A 841 29.19 5.72 24.22
N GLY A 842 29.82 4.80 23.48
CA GLY A 842 31.26 4.54 23.55
C GLY A 842 31.68 3.35 24.42
N PRO A 843 32.99 3.05 24.46
CA PRO A 843 33.51 1.84 25.11
C PRO A 843 33.35 1.84 26.63
N ASP A 844 33.43 3.02 27.27
CA ASP A 844 33.21 3.21 28.71
C ASP A 844 31.75 3.61 29.05
N GLY A 845 30.85 3.46 28.07
CA GLY A 845 29.44 3.80 28.19
C GLY A 845 28.65 2.89 29.13
N TYR A 846 27.34 3.07 29.12
CA TYR A 846 26.39 2.27 29.88
C TYR A 846 24.98 2.38 29.28
N VAL A 847 24.10 1.47 29.71
CA VAL A 847 22.65 1.61 29.60
C VAL A 847 22.05 1.30 30.97
N ALA A 848 21.08 2.10 31.41
CA ALA A 848 20.36 1.92 32.65
C ALA A 848 18.86 2.06 32.39
N TRP A 849 18.08 1.14 32.95
CA TRP A 849 16.64 1.07 32.70
C TRP A 849 15.83 1.36 33.94
N THR A 850 14.63 1.87 33.72
CA THR A 850 13.57 1.92 34.72
C THR A 850 12.33 1.15 34.25
N SER A 851 11.60 0.60 35.21
CA SER A 851 10.31 -0.03 34.99
C SER A 851 9.33 0.51 36.02
N ASP A 852 8.16 0.98 35.56
CA ASP A 852 7.13 1.57 36.42
C ASP A 852 7.68 2.70 37.34
N GLY A 853 8.50 3.57 36.75
CA GLY A 853 9.15 4.70 37.45
C GLY A 853 10.24 4.30 38.45
N LYS A 854 10.60 3.02 38.56
CA LYS A 854 11.63 2.52 39.50
C LYS A 854 12.88 2.05 38.75
N PRO A 855 14.08 2.28 39.30
CA PRO A 855 15.31 1.71 38.75
C PRO A 855 15.22 0.18 38.67
N ALA A 856 15.48 -0.38 37.48
CA ALA A 856 15.32 -1.80 37.20
C ALA A 856 16.68 -2.50 37.20
N TRP A 857 17.48 -2.24 36.17
CA TRP A 857 18.82 -2.79 36.01
C TRP A 857 19.70 -1.91 35.12
N GLU A 858 20.99 -2.17 35.11
CA GLU A 858 21.98 -1.40 34.36
C GLU A 858 23.13 -2.29 33.89
N ILE A 859 23.69 -1.97 32.71
CA ILE A 859 24.87 -2.62 32.12
C ILE A 859 25.99 -1.61 31.95
N TYR A 860 27.23 -2.03 32.15
CA TYR A 860 28.42 -1.17 32.07
C TYR A 860 29.33 -1.56 30.91
N GLY A 861 30.24 -0.66 30.51
CA GLY A 861 31.24 -0.90 29.46
C GLY A 861 32.10 -2.16 29.64
N THR A 862 32.25 -2.64 30.89
CA THR A 862 32.94 -3.90 31.20
C THR A 862 32.26 -5.13 30.61
N ALA A 863 30.94 -5.10 30.38
CA ALA A 863 30.20 -6.16 29.67
C ALA A 863 30.59 -6.24 28.18
N LEU A 864 31.07 -5.13 27.62
CA LEU A 864 31.42 -4.97 26.20
C LEU A 864 32.93 -5.07 25.94
N GLY A 865 33.70 -5.51 26.94
CA GLY A 865 35.15 -5.65 26.83
C GLY A 865 35.59 -6.57 25.68
N PRO A 866 36.87 -6.44 25.25
CA PRO A 866 37.44 -7.28 24.21
C PRO A 866 37.43 -8.75 24.63
N ASP A 867 37.24 -9.64 23.66
CA ASP A 867 37.23 -11.08 23.89
C ASP A 867 38.34 -11.78 23.08
N PRO A 868 39.42 -12.24 23.75
CA PRO A 868 40.51 -12.97 23.10
C PRO A 868 40.12 -14.32 22.50
N LEU A 869 38.98 -14.91 22.87
CA LEU A 869 38.53 -16.21 22.35
C LEU A 869 37.86 -16.03 20.97
N SER A 870 36.89 -15.12 20.87
CA SER A 870 36.27 -14.73 19.59
C SER A 870 37.12 -13.76 18.76
N LYS A 871 38.27 -13.30 19.30
CA LYS A 871 39.21 -12.35 18.65
C LYS A 871 38.57 -11.03 18.25
N VAL A 872 37.49 -10.64 18.92
CA VAL A 872 36.90 -9.31 18.78
C VAL A 872 37.56 -8.36 19.79
N GLY A 873 37.93 -7.18 19.31
CA GLY A 873 38.37 -6.05 20.12
C GLY A 873 37.26 -5.43 20.96
N GLN A 874 37.54 -4.27 21.55
CA GLN A 874 36.62 -3.55 22.42
C GLN A 874 35.32 -3.19 21.68
N ARG A 875 34.19 -3.71 22.14
CA ARG A 875 32.86 -3.30 21.67
C ARG A 875 32.44 -2.02 22.39
N GLN A 876 31.38 -1.38 21.93
CA GLN A 876 30.93 -0.11 22.50
C GLN A 876 29.42 0.01 22.56
N PHE A 877 28.94 0.88 23.44
CA PHE A 877 27.56 1.37 23.37
C PHE A 877 27.38 2.29 22.17
N PRO A 878 26.15 2.40 21.64
CA PRO A 878 25.88 3.16 20.43
C PRO A 878 26.34 4.61 20.54
N LYS A 879 27.15 5.05 19.56
CA LYS A 879 27.45 6.47 19.33
C LYS A 879 26.62 7.05 18.18
N GLU A 880 25.79 6.23 17.56
CA GLU A 880 24.91 6.60 16.46
C GLU A 880 23.82 7.57 16.94
N PRO A 881 23.35 8.51 16.10
CA PRO A 881 22.09 9.19 16.36
C PRO A 881 20.95 8.16 16.36
N MET A 882 20.24 8.06 17.49
CA MET A 882 19.18 7.07 17.70
C MET A 882 17.81 7.70 17.47
N TYR A 883 16.96 7.07 16.67
CA TYR A 883 15.54 7.45 16.52
C TYR A 883 14.64 6.51 17.32
N ILE A 884 13.40 6.93 17.56
CA ILE A 884 12.44 6.28 18.45
C ILE A 884 11.44 5.48 17.62
N ILE A 885 11.07 4.30 18.11
CA ILE A 885 10.08 3.40 17.49
C ILE A 885 9.08 2.97 18.56
N LEU A 886 7.79 3.06 18.23
CA LEU A 886 6.68 2.64 19.09
C LEU A 886 5.78 1.71 18.26
N ASN A 887 5.48 0.51 18.74
CA ASN A 887 4.65 -0.43 17.98
C ASN A 887 3.79 -1.33 18.87
N LEU A 888 2.71 -1.83 18.28
CA LEU A 888 1.88 -2.90 18.81
C LEU A 888 1.61 -3.92 17.70
N GLY A 889 2.12 -5.13 17.88
CA GLY A 889 1.96 -6.24 16.93
C GLY A 889 1.65 -7.59 17.58
N ILE A 890 1.57 -8.65 16.76
CA ILE A 890 1.48 -10.05 17.19
C ILE A 890 2.41 -10.89 16.32
N SER A 891 3.27 -11.70 16.95
CA SER A 891 4.10 -12.67 16.24
C SER A 891 4.44 -13.88 17.11
N ARG A 892 4.65 -15.03 16.46
CA ARG A 892 5.16 -16.24 17.13
C ARG A 892 6.64 -16.16 17.51
N ASN A 893 7.40 -15.25 16.90
CA ASN A 893 8.82 -15.08 17.19
C ASN A 893 9.03 -14.40 18.55
N PHE A 894 8.07 -13.62 19.05
CA PHE A 894 8.15 -12.98 20.37
C PHE A 894 7.58 -13.82 21.51
N GLY A 895 6.83 -14.88 21.21
CA GLY A 895 6.31 -15.77 22.23
C GLY A 895 5.10 -16.57 21.79
N TYR A 896 4.56 -17.33 22.74
CA TYR A 896 3.31 -18.05 22.56
C TYR A 896 2.13 -17.07 22.46
N VAL A 897 1.24 -17.30 21.49
CA VAL A 897 0.03 -16.51 21.28
C VAL A 897 -1.19 -17.31 21.73
N ASP A 898 -1.86 -16.85 22.79
CA ASP A 898 -3.05 -17.48 23.36
C ASP A 898 -4.32 -17.05 22.59
N TRP A 899 -4.51 -17.63 21.39
CA TRP A 899 -5.63 -17.29 20.50
C TRP A 899 -7.01 -17.50 21.12
N ASP A 900 -7.16 -18.51 22.00
CA ASP A 900 -8.44 -18.83 22.64
C ASP A 900 -8.91 -17.68 23.54
N LYS A 901 -7.98 -16.95 24.16
CA LYS A 901 -8.28 -15.79 25.00
C LYS A 901 -8.21 -14.46 24.28
N LEU A 902 -7.51 -14.37 23.14
CA LEU A 902 -7.37 -13.10 22.40
C LEU A 902 -8.47 -12.90 21.35
N SER A 903 -8.94 -13.97 20.69
CA SER A 903 -9.79 -13.89 19.50
C SER A 903 -11.14 -13.18 19.73
N ASP A 904 -11.77 -13.38 20.88
CA ASP A 904 -13.07 -12.76 21.22
C ASP A 904 -12.95 -11.31 21.74
N HIS A 905 -11.73 -10.79 21.89
CA HIS A 905 -11.45 -9.52 22.58
C HIS A 905 -10.84 -8.44 21.69
N PHE A 906 -10.63 -8.68 20.40
CA PHE A 906 -10.23 -7.62 19.48
C PHE A 906 -11.32 -6.53 19.38
N PRO A 907 -10.93 -5.25 19.23
CA PRO A 907 -9.56 -4.74 19.07
C PRO A 907 -8.81 -4.53 20.39
N PHE A 908 -7.48 -4.48 20.32
CA PHE A 908 -6.58 -4.07 21.42
C PHE A 908 -5.93 -2.72 21.12
N GLU A 909 -5.62 -1.94 22.16
CA GLU A 909 -4.99 -0.63 22.00
C GLU A 909 -3.90 -0.42 23.05
N MET A 910 -2.73 0.03 22.60
CA MET A 910 -1.67 0.57 23.44
C MET A 910 -1.79 2.09 23.44
N ALA A 911 -1.76 2.71 24.61
CA ALA A 911 -1.85 4.16 24.75
C ALA A 911 -0.53 4.74 25.27
N ILE A 912 -0.13 5.88 24.72
CA ILE A 912 1.04 6.63 25.14
C ILE A 912 0.62 8.05 25.48
N ASP A 913 0.79 8.43 26.74
CA ASP A 913 0.44 9.77 27.25
C ASP A 913 1.47 10.80 26.75
N TRP A 914 2.76 10.51 26.93
CA TRP A 914 3.83 11.37 26.43
C TRP A 914 5.11 10.61 26.15
N VAL A 915 5.91 11.17 25.24
CA VAL A 915 7.30 10.78 24.99
C VAL A 915 8.19 11.97 25.32
N ARG A 916 9.25 11.75 26.12
CA ARG A 916 10.19 12.81 26.53
C ARG A 916 11.63 12.33 26.44
N VAL A 917 12.51 13.21 25.96
CA VAL A 917 13.96 12.96 25.90
C VAL A 917 14.70 14.00 26.72
N TYR A 918 15.62 13.52 27.55
CA TYR A 918 16.45 14.33 28.44
C TYR A 918 17.92 14.12 28.14
N GLN A 919 18.71 15.20 28.16
CA GLN A 919 20.15 15.15 27.94
C GLN A 919 20.91 15.83 29.06
N ASP A 920 22.13 15.35 29.28
CA ASP A 920 23.08 15.96 30.18
C ASP A 920 23.58 17.28 29.56
N PRO A 921 23.34 18.44 30.20
CA PRO A 921 23.77 19.73 29.65
C PRO A 921 25.29 19.89 29.58
N ASP A 922 26.05 19.05 30.30
CA ASP A 922 27.51 19.07 30.32
C ASP A 922 28.13 18.04 29.36
N ASP A 923 27.33 17.22 28.67
CA ASP A 923 27.84 16.22 27.73
C ASP A 923 28.10 16.85 26.35
N PRO A 924 29.36 16.96 25.90
CA PRO A 924 29.69 17.56 24.61
C PRO A 924 29.31 16.68 23.42
N GLU A 925 29.00 15.39 23.64
CA GLU A 925 28.56 14.46 22.60
C GLU A 925 27.03 14.37 22.49
N ALA A 926 26.29 15.02 23.41
CA ALA A 926 24.84 15.06 23.37
C ALA A 926 24.34 15.97 22.24
N ASP A 927 23.45 15.44 21.42
CA ASP A 927 22.90 16.13 20.25
C ASP A 927 21.46 15.66 19.97
N THR A 928 20.68 16.46 19.26
CA THR A 928 19.28 16.22 18.85
C THR A 928 19.09 16.17 17.33
N THR A 929 20.18 16.21 16.56
CA THR A 929 20.13 15.99 15.10
C THR A 929 20.34 14.53 14.71
N CYS A 930 19.72 14.13 13.60
CA CYS A 930 19.97 12.88 12.91
C CYS A 930 21.28 12.88 12.10
N ASN A 931 21.89 14.04 11.85
CA ASN A 931 23.13 14.20 11.09
C ASN A 931 24.26 14.91 11.88
N PRO A 932 24.75 14.35 13.01
CA PRO A 932 25.86 14.95 13.74
C PRO A 932 27.14 15.00 12.90
N LYS A 933 27.93 16.08 13.01
CA LYS A 933 29.16 16.28 12.22
C LYS A 933 30.18 15.14 12.33
N ASN A 934 30.28 14.51 13.50
CA ASN A 934 31.20 13.40 13.75
C ASN A 934 30.58 12.02 13.45
N MET A 935 29.28 11.96 13.16
CA MET A 935 28.53 10.74 12.85
C MET A 935 27.48 11.05 11.74
N PRO A 936 27.88 11.52 10.56
CA PRO A 936 26.92 11.99 9.56
C PRO A 936 26.11 10.84 8.97
N THR A 937 24.85 11.08 8.61
CA THR A 937 23.94 10.06 8.07
C THR A 937 23.23 10.49 6.79
N GLU A 938 22.95 11.79 6.66
CA GLU A 938 22.08 12.37 5.64
C GLU A 938 22.56 12.08 4.21
N ASP A 939 23.81 12.40 3.87
CA ASP A 939 24.36 12.18 2.53
C ASP A 939 24.33 10.71 2.12
N TYR A 940 24.52 9.79 3.07
CA TYR A 940 24.46 8.36 2.79
C TYR A 940 23.03 7.90 2.57
N ILE A 941 22.10 8.29 3.45
CA ILE A 941 20.68 7.96 3.29
C ILE A 941 20.16 8.49 1.95
N ASN A 942 20.48 9.74 1.60
CA ASN A 942 20.03 10.37 0.36
C ASN A 942 20.57 9.67 -0.89
N ARG A 943 21.84 9.23 -0.88
CA ARG A 943 22.42 8.45 -2.00
C ARG A 943 21.79 7.07 -2.16
N HIS A 944 21.17 6.54 -1.12
CA HIS A 944 20.55 5.21 -1.12
C HIS A 944 19.05 5.25 -0.79
N ILE A 945 18.37 6.37 -1.06
CA ILE A 945 17.00 6.64 -0.57
C ILE A 945 15.98 5.58 -0.98
N GLU A 946 16.18 4.92 -2.12
CA GLU A 946 15.32 3.84 -2.59
C GLU A 946 15.29 2.65 -1.61
N ALA A 947 16.43 2.31 -1.00
CA ALA A 947 16.50 1.26 0.02
C ALA A 947 15.75 1.64 1.31
N TYR A 948 15.68 2.94 1.63
CA TYR A 948 15.00 3.47 2.82
C TYR A 948 13.51 3.76 2.60
N THR A 949 13.02 3.67 1.36
CA THR A 949 11.62 3.98 1.01
C THR A 949 10.87 2.80 0.41
N ASN A 950 11.56 1.72 0.05
CA ASN A 950 10.95 0.49 -0.45
C ASN A 950 11.20 -0.70 0.48
N ALA A 951 10.20 -1.08 1.28
CA ALA A 951 10.28 -2.21 2.21
C ALA A 951 10.38 -3.58 1.51
N ASN A 952 10.10 -3.67 0.20
CA ASN A 952 10.24 -4.93 -0.53
C ASN A 952 11.70 -5.31 -0.79
N TYR A 953 12.64 -4.37 -0.66
CA TYR A 953 14.06 -4.69 -0.68
C TYR A 953 14.50 -5.22 0.69
N THR A 954 14.68 -6.53 0.76
CA THR A 954 15.04 -7.27 1.97
C THR A 954 16.55 -7.44 2.12
N VAL A 955 17.31 -7.34 1.03
CA VAL A 955 18.78 -7.42 1.01
C VAL A 955 19.42 -6.26 0.23
N TRP A 956 20.60 -5.84 0.65
CA TRP A 956 21.36 -4.71 0.07
C TRP A 956 21.85 -5.00 -1.35
N GLY A 957 22.37 -6.22 -1.56
CA GLY A 957 22.85 -6.72 -2.83
C GLY A 957 21.75 -7.37 -3.67
N GLY A 958 22.10 -8.42 -4.41
CA GLY A 958 21.15 -9.28 -5.14
C GLY A 958 20.47 -8.65 -6.35
N THR A 959 19.44 -9.33 -6.85
CA THR A 959 18.57 -8.84 -7.93
C THR A 959 17.21 -8.40 -7.37
N PRO A 960 16.50 -7.44 -8.01
CA PRO A 960 15.17 -7.02 -7.57
C PRO A 960 14.17 -8.18 -7.46
N GLU A 961 14.29 -9.21 -8.30
CA GLU A 961 13.45 -10.41 -8.25
C GLU A 961 13.63 -11.24 -6.97
N GLU A 962 14.82 -11.17 -6.37
CA GLU A 962 15.18 -11.84 -5.11
C GLU A 962 14.93 -10.95 -3.87
N GLY A 963 14.36 -9.74 -4.07
CA GLY A 963 14.22 -8.73 -3.01
C GLY A 963 15.51 -7.92 -2.78
N GLY A 964 16.41 -7.89 -3.75
CA GLY A 964 17.68 -7.18 -3.68
C GLY A 964 17.63 -5.74 -4.17
N TYR A 965 18.21 -4.82 -3.40
CA TYR A 965 18.43 -3.43 -3.81
C TYR A 965 19.50 -3.33 -4.93
N GLY A 966 20.39 -4.30 -5.03
CA GLY A 966 21.33 -4.43 -6.14
C GLY A 966 22.54 -3.50 -6.09
N ALA A 967 22.82 -2.90 -4.94
CA ALA A 967 24.02 -2.13 -4.69
C ALA A 967 25.25 -3.03 -4.44
N ASP A 968 26.43 -2.48 -4.70
CA ASP A 968 27.69 -3.17 -4.38
C ASP A 968 27.90 -3.23 -2.86
N TRP A 969 28.45 -4.35 -2.39
CA TRP A 969 28.89 -4.50 -1.01
C TRP A 969 30.29 -3.85 -0.85
N PRO A 970 30.50 -2.97 0.15
CA PRO A 970 31.79 -2.31 0.33
C PRO A 970 32.95 -3.30 0.54
N LEU A 971 34.10 -3.02 -0.09
CA LEU A 971 35.30 -3.82 0.10
C LEU A 971 35.86 -3.67 1.52
N ASN A 972 36.31 -4.78 2.10
CA ASN A 972 36.91 -4.83 3.43
C ASN A 972 38.38 -5.24 3.32
N ASN A 973 39.27 -4.47 3.95
CA ASN A 973 40.73 -4.66 3.86
C ASN A 973 41.26 -5.94 4.53
N GLN A 974 40.45 -6.64 5.33
CA GLN A 974 40.81 -7.91 5.97
C GLN A 974 40.66 -9.13 5.05
N TYR A 975 39.91 -9.01 3.96
CA TYR A 975 39.73 -10.09 2.99
C TYR A 975 40.97 -10.32 2.12
N ILE A 976 41.08 -11.48 1.46
CA ILE A 976 42.31 -11.94 0.78
C ILE A 976 42.79 -10.96 -0.29
N LYS A 977 41.88 -10.50 -1.16
CA LYS A 977 42.18 -9.46 -2.15
C LYS A 977 42.07 -8.05 -1.58
N GLY A 978 41.50 -7.92 -0.38
CA GLY A 978 41.30 -6.65 0.32
C GLY A 978 40.81 -5.53 -0.59
N CYS A 979 41.55 -4.44 -0.61
CA CYS A 979 41.26 -3.26 -1.43
C CYS A 979 41.71 -3.37 -2.90
N ASP A 980 42.43 -4.44 -3.27
CA ASP A 980 42.91 -4.69 -4.63
C ASP A 980 41.94 -5.57 -5.45
N ALA A 981 40.74 -5.86 -4.91
CA ALA A 981 39.73 -6.65 -5.58
C ALA A 981 39.25 -5.97 -6.89
N SER A 982 39.56 -6.57 -8.03
CA SER A 982 39.26 -6.03 -9.37
C SER A 982 37.77 -6.04 -9.75
N THR A 983 36.94 -6.79 -9.02
CA THR A 983 35.50 -6.95 -9.28
C THR A 983 34.74 -6.77 -7.97
N ARG A 984 33.82 -5.80 -7.95
CA ARG A 984 32.91 -5.58 -6.84
C ARG A 984 31.86 -6.69 -6.79
N SER A 985 31.53 -7.12 -5.59
CA SER A 985 30.49 -8.12 -5.33
C SER A 985 29.25 -7.43 -4.80
N LYS A 986 28.08 -7.90 -5.22
CA LYS A 986 26.81 -7.52 -4.59
C LYS A 986 26.54 -8.36 -3.35
N ASP A 987 27.13 -9.54 -3.25
CA ASP A 987 26.99 -10.41 -2.09
C ASP A 987 28.01 -10.05 -1.00
N PRO A 988 27.64 -10.16 0.28
CA PRO A 988 28.56 -10.02 1.40
C PRO A 988 29.62 -11.14 1.42
N GLY A 989 30.76 -10.85 2.07
CA GLY A 989 31.88 -11.79 2.22
C GLY A 989 33.03 -11.55 1.24
N ASP A 990 34.05 -12.42 1.29
CA ASP A 990 35.21 -12.33 0.39
C ASP A 990 34.84 -12.85 -1.01
N PRO A 991 34.84 -12.00 -2.05
CA PRO A 991 34.47 -12.41 -3.41
C PRO A 991 35.47 -13.38 -4.04
N SER A 992 36.67 -13.52 -3.47
CA SER A 992 37.71 -14.42 -3.96
C SER A 992 37.63 -15.83 -3.36
N TRP A 993 36.82 -16.03 -2.31
CA TRP A 993 36.71 -17.31 -1.62
C TRP A 993 35.45 -18.09 -2.04
N THR A 994 35.63 -19.29 -2.60
CA THR A 994 34.56 -20.09 -3.19
C THR A 994 33.88 -21.07 -2.23
N TYR A 995 34.33 -21.20 -0.98
CA TYR A 995 33.76 -22.14 -0.01
C TYR A 995 32.75 -21.42 0.90
N LYS A 996 31.46 -21.61 0.64
CA LYS A 996 30.34 -20.92 1.32
C LYS A 996 29.71 -21.71 2.48
N GLU A 997 30.14 -22.94 2.76
CA GLU A 997 29.52 -23.78 3.80
C GLU A 997 30.36 -23.84 5.08
N ALA A 998 29.75 -23.50 6.22
CA ALA A 998 30.30 -23.82 7.53
C ALA A 998 30.43 -25.36 7.65
N PRO A 999 31.50 -25.90 8.25
CA PRO A 999 31.67 -27.34 8.39
C PRO A 999 30.48 -27.93 9.17
N ARG A 1000 29.82 -28.98 8.63
CA ARG A 1000 28.84 -29.76 9.40
C ARG A 1000 29.52 -30.47 10.56
N VAL A 1001 28.97 -30.34 11.76
CA VAL A 1001 29.46 -30.97 12.97
C VAL A 1001 28.35 -31.80 13.60
N PRO A 1002 28.58 -33.10 13.87
CA PRO A 1002 27.59 -33.96 14.52
C PRO A 1002 26.98 -33.32 15.76
N SER A 1003 25.65 -33.43 15.90
CA SER A 1003 24.89 -32.91 17.04
C SER A 1003 25.51 -33.26 18.41
N SER A 1004 26.11 -34.44 18.53
CA SER A 1004 26.77 -34.94 19.75
C SER A 1004 28.01 -34.16 20.17
N LEU A 1005 28.57 -33.34 19.28
CA LEU A 1005 29.73 -32.53 19.55
C LEU A 1005 29.36 -31.05 19.76
N VAL A 1006 28.15 -30.59 19.42
CA VAL A 1006 27.68 -29.24 19.76
C VAL A 1006 27.75 -29.08 21.29
N THR A 1007 28.24 -27.95 21.79
CA THR A 1007 28.43 -27.79 23.25
C THR A 1007 27.09 -27.91 23.97
N ASN A 1008 26.93 -28.97 24.77
CA ASN A 1008 25.80 -29.10 25.71
C ASN A 1008 25.86 -28.07 26.84
N THR A 1009 27.01 -27.42 27.02
CA THR A 1009 27.18 -26.36 28.00
C THR A 1009 26.63 -25.08 27.39
N PRO A 1010 25.51 -24.56 27.91
CA PRO A 1010 24.95 -23.34 27.39
C PRO A 1010 25.94 -22.20 27.61
N GLY A 1011 26.04 -21.31 26.63
CA GLY A 1011 26.10 -19.90 26.99
C GLY A 1011 24.78 -19.58 27.69
N ALA A 1012 24.67 -19.94 28.97
CA ALA A 1012 23.55 -19.76 29.90
C ALA A 1012 22.11 -19.67 29.32
N GLU A 1013 21.65 -20.65 28.54
CA GLU A 1013 20.28 -21.14 28.73
C GLU A 1013 20.24 -21.75 30.14
N GLY A 1014 19.41 -21.20 31.01
CA GLY A 1014 19.19 -21.72 32.36
C GLY A 1014 18.88 -23.22 32.34
N ASP A 1015 19.22 -23.89 33.44
CA ASP A 1015 19.02 -25.32 33.70
C ASP A 1015 17.71 -25.89 33.10
N TRP A 1016 17.79 -26.47 31.91
CA TRP A 1016 16.85 -27.52 31.53
C TRP A 1016 17.30 -28.81 32.22
N ILE A 1017 16.68 -28.97 33.40
CA ILE A 1017 16.60 -30.11 34.27
C ILE A 1017 16.74 -31.44 33.51
N TRP A 1018 17.75 -32.21 33.89
CA TRP A 1018 17.65 -33.67 33.92
C TRP A 1018 16.44 -34.05 34.78
N GLY A 1019 15.33 -34.44 34.16
CA GLY A 1019 14.15 -34.90 34.89
C GLY A 1019 13.00 -35.26 33.96
N ASN A 1020 12.74 -36.56 33.86
CA ASN A 1020 11.60 -37.21 33.21
C ASN A 1020 10.32 -36.36 33.11
N LEU A 1021 9.84 -36.17 31.87
CA LEU A 1021 8.42 -36.32 31.48
C LEU A 1021 8.36 -36.84 30.04
#